data_AF-A0A1G6X8L6-F1
#
_entry.id   AF-A0A1G6X8L6-F1
#
_cell.length_a   1.000
_cell.length_b   1.000
_cell.length_c   1.000
_cell.angle_alpha   90.00
_cell.angle_beta   90.00
_cell.angle_gamma   90.00
#
_symmetry.space_group_name_H-M   'P 1'
#
loop_
_entity.id
_entity.type
_entity.pdbx_description
1 polymer ?
#
loop_
_entity_poly.entity_id
_entity_poly.type
_entity_poly.pdbx_seq_one_letter_code
_entity_poly.pdbx_strand_id
1 'polypeptide(L)'
;MTGEVRRDAYGIPHLRAPDVLALARLQGRVAAQDRAWQMELERWRMEGRTAETLGPAWLGWDVFARQVRLEATARAAFEALDPATRAWVEAYVEGVDEALPAAAGRSPELAGLGVTASTVRPWAPWTPLGVFFVQHVLFASFPGKLWRSLVAERLGPDALDLLSIEGATGGSNAVGVAGRHTDSGLPVIAGDPHRTIELPGVYAQVRLACPDFDVVGLAFPGVPGVQHFGHAGEVAWAITNAMADYQDLYREELRTGPDGLQVREADGWRAAAPSTETVRVRDADPVEVTVLVTARGPVVTGLDPSSAPGSDPAPVHSLRVPSQVGADLGFGALLPLLRSRSTEDVERALDAWVEPVNSVVVADTTGRLRHLLAGRVPDRDARLRRLPGRGWDPADRWRPGWVARPARDVEDHVVNANDRASGGGLGEEYAPPHRALRLDELVREQVAAGPVTPAGASRLSLDTKLGAVEVARPFLARAQVADAAEVLRRRLLDWDARCDAGSPTAGAWADWRHELVAWFVAHPALAPLQQPHPHAALFGPWLHVPARVGLAWERLLTRGAVLGIDPDEGVRVALERAAARADARPWGERHRLAADHGLGRSTGTDVPLAGDANCVLATSTAPGVGDSAVKGPVARYVWDLADRGRSGWVVPFGSSGDPGSPHHLDQLPLWLSGELVPLVTDWDRLVPDPTPEPEEPR
;
A
#
# COMPACT_ATOMS: atom_id res chain seq x y z
N MET A 1 -37.14 9.36 6.59
CA MET A 1 -36.31 9.22 7.81
C MET A 1 -35.04 9.98 7.55
N THR A 2 -34.61 10.85 8.47
CA THR A 2 -33.25 11.38 8.47
C THR A 2 -32.26 10.22 8.62
N GLY A 3 -31.01 10.40 8.18
CA GLY A 3 -29.98 9.37 8.34
C GLY A 3 -29.67 9.13 9.82
N GLU A 4 -29.41 7.88 10.20
CA GLU A 4 -29.12 7.43 11.56
C GLU A 4 -27.66 6.98 11.66
N VAL A 5 -26.93 7.51 12.66
CA VAL A 5 -25.57 7.07 13.02
C VAL A 5 -25.64 6.37 14.37
N ARG A 6 -25.22 5.10 14.40
CA ARG A 6 -24.95 4.39 15.65
C ARG A 6 -23.52 3.90 15.70
N ARG A 7 -22.99 3.67 16.89
CA ARG A 7 -21.65 3.12 17.10
C ARG A 7 -21.68 1.84 17.92
N ASP A 8 -20.71 0.98 17.68
CA ASP A 8 -20.45 -0.18 18.54
C ASP A 8 -19.55 0.17 19.74
N ALA A 9 -19.14 -0.85 20.50
CA ALA A 9 -18.31 -0.68 21.68
C ALA A 9 -16.89 -0.16 21.39
N TYR A 10 -16.44 -0.16 20.14
CA TYR A 10 -15.14 0.33 19.68
C TYR A 10 -15.27 1.64 18.88
N GLY A 11 -16.43 2.30 18.99
CA GLY A 11 -16.71 3.53 18.28
C GLY A 11 -16.84 3.37 16.77
N ILE A 12 -16.94 2.14 16.24
CA ILE A 12 -17.05 1.92 14.80
C ILE A 12 -18.43 2.40 14.33
N PRO A 13 -18.53 3.23 13.29
CA PRO A 13 -19.79 3.77 12.83
C PRO A 13 -20.60 2.79 11.98
N HIS A 14 -21.89 2.71 12.31
CA HIS A 14 -22.95 2.02 11.58
C HIS A 14 -23.96 3.05 11.08
N LEU A 15 -24.00 3.24 9.77
CA LEU A 15 -24.74 4.29 9.11
C LEU A 15 -25.96 3.71 8.41
N ARG A 16 -27.13 4.29 8.64
CA ARG A 16 -28.37 3.94 7.95
C ARG A 16 -29.02 5.18 7.37
N ALA A 17 -29.48 5.11 6.13
CA ALA A 17 -30.17 6.23 5.49
C ALA A 17 -31.30 5.73 4.57
N PRO A 18 -32.27 6.61 4.21
CA PRO A 18 -33.42 6.23 3.38
C PRO A 18 -33.04 5.87 1.93
N ASP A 19 -31.90 6.37 1.45
CA ASP A 19 -31.41 6.13 0.09
C ASP A 19 -29.88 6.24 0.02
N VAL A 20 -29.34 5.93 -1.16
CA VAL A 20 -27.90 5.88 -1.44
C VAL A 20 -27.21 7.24 -1.30
N LEU A 21 -27.86 8.34 -1.68
CA LEU A 21 -27.25 9.67 -1.65
C LEU A 21 -27.22 10.21 -0.22
N ALA A 22 -28.33 10.06 0.51
CA ALA A 22 -28.38 10.37 1.94
C ALA A 22 -27.34 9.55 2.73
N LEU A 23 -27.14 8.28 2.37
CA LEU A 23 -26.12 7.43 2.99
C LEU A 23 -24.69 7.90 2.69
N ALA A 24 -24.41 8.31 1.44
CA ALA A 24 -23.11 8.83 1.05
C ALA A 24 -22.77 10.12 1.80
N ARG A 25 -23.75 11.04 1.89
CA ARG A 25 -23.65 12.27 2.69
C ARG A 25 -23.40 11.96 4.16
N LEU A 26 -24.12 11.00 4.72
CA LEU A 26 -23.90 10.56 6.10
C LEU A 26 -22.49 9.99 6.32
N GLN A 27 -21.98 9.20 5.36
CA GLN A 27 -20.62 8.66 5.40
C GLN A 27 -19.58 9.77 5.37
N GLY A 28 -19.74 10.78 4.50
CA GLY A 28 -18.85 11.94 4.43
C GLY A 28 -18.79 12.71 5.75
N ARG A 29 -19.94 12.93 6.40
CA ARG A 29 -20.01 13.59 7.71
C ARG A 29 -19.21 12.84 8.77
N VAL A 30 -19.47 11.54 8.91
CA VAL A 30 -18.84 10.72 9.94
C VAL A 30 -17.35 10.55 9.69
N ALA A 31 -16.94 10.38 8.43
CA ALA A 31 -15.53 10.35 8.07
C ALA A 31 -14.81 11.65 8.48
N ALA A 32 -15.40 12.82 8.21
CA ALA A 32 -14.83 14.10 8.61
C ALA A 32 -14.78 14.26 10.14
N GLN A 33 -15.81 13.82 10.86
CA GLN A 33 -15.85 13.85 12.33
C GLN A 33 -14.73 13.01 12.94
N ASP A 34 -14.52 11.80 12.42
CA ASP A 34 -13.60 10.84 13.01
C ASP A 34 -12.15 11.06 12.54
N ARG A 35 -11.94 11.58 11.32
CA ARG A 35 -10.65 11.56 10.61
C ARG A 35 -10.24 12.91 10.00
N ALA A 36 -10.69 14.04 10.57
CA ALA A 36 -10.43 15.39 10.05
C ALA A 36 -8.96 15.65 9.68
N TRP A 37 -8.02 15.38 10.58
CA TRP A 37 -6.57 15.54 10.34
C TRP A 37 -6.12 14.77 9.09
N GLN A 38 -6.41 13.46 9.07
CA GLN A 38 -6.01 12.57 7.99
C GLN A 38 -6.62 12.99 6.65
N MET A 39 -7.90 13.37 6.65
CA MET A 39 -8.60 13.81 5.44
C MET A 39 -8.04 15.11 4.87
N GLU A 40 -7.70 16.10 5.71
CA GLU A 40 -7.08 17.34 5.24
C GLU A 40 -5.65 17.12 4.77
N LEU A 41 -4.86 16.28 5.45
CA LEU A 41 -3.53 15.91 4.99
C LEU A 41 -3.57 15.30 3.58
N GLU A 42 -4.47 14.33 3.35
CA GLU A 42 -4.63 13.70 2.05
C GLU A 42 -5.13 14.67 0.97
N ARG A 43 -6.00 15.62 1.33
CA ARG A 43 -6.41 16.68 0.42
C ARG A 43 -5.25 17.59 0.04
N TRP A 44 -4.41 18.01 0.99
CA TRP A 44 -3.24 18.84 0.67
C TRP A 44 -2.23 18.08 -0.18
N ARG A 45 -2.05 16.78 0.07
CA ARG A 45 -1.22 15.90 -0.75
C ARG A 45 -1.72 15.83 -2.19
N MET A 46 -3.04 15.70 -2.37
CA MET A 46 -3.68 15.67 -3.68
C MET A 46 -3.56 17.01 -4.41
N GLU A 47 -3.79 18.11 -3.69
CA GLU A 47 -3.68 19.48 -4.23
C GLU A 47 -2.22 19.88 -4.48
N GLY A 48 -1.21 19.16 -3.97
CA GLY A 48 0.19 19.60 -4.02
C GLY A 48 0.39 20.91 -3.24
N ARG A 49 -0.06 20.90 -1.98
CA ARG A 49 0.00 22.03 -1.03
C ARG A 49 0.42 21.62 0.37
N THR A 50 0.94 20.41 0.57
CA THR A 50 1.33 19.95 1.90
C THR A 50 2.48 20.80 2.46
N ALA A 51 3.40 21.29 1.62
CA ALA A 51 4.50 22.15 2.04
C ALA A 51 4.05 23.56 2.45
N GLU A 52 2.93 24.04 1.93
CA GLU A 52 2.32 25.32 2.34
C GLU A 52 1.90 25.26 3.82
N THR A 53 1.49 24.08 4.29
CA THR A 53 0.98 23.90 5.65
C THR A 53 2.01 23.28 6.60
N LEU A 54 2.75 22.26 6.16
CA LEU A 54 3.69 21.48 6.97
C LEU A 54 5.16 21.85 6.75
N GLY A 55 5.45 22.71 5.78
CA GLY A 55 6.79 23.26 5.56
C GLY A 55 7.70 22.47 4.61
N PRO A 56 8.99 22.85 4.53
CA PRO A 56 9.88 22.48 3.42
C PRO A 56 10.11 20.98 3.23
N ALA A 57 9.98 20.17 4.28
CA ALA A 57 10.14 18.71 4.20
C ALA A 57 9.15 18.04 3.22
N TRP A 58 8.02 18.69 2.94
CA TRP A 58 6.97 18.19 2.05
C TRP A 58 7.05 18.72 0.62
N LEU A 59 7.98 19.64 0.32
CA LEU A 59 8.10 20.26 -0.99
C LEU A 59 8.30 19.23 -2.12
N GLY A 60 9.09 18.18 -1.87
CA GLY A 60 9.33 17.13 -2.85
C GLY A 60 8.04 16.41 -3.29
N TRP A 61 7.10 16.19 -2.35
CA TRP A 61 5.80 15.63 -2.67
C TRP A 61 4.95 16.61 -3.50
N ASP A 62 4.88 17.88 -3.09
CA ASP A 62 4.07 18.87 -3.80
C ASP A 62 4.54 19.09 -5.24
N VAL A 63 5.86 19.20 -5.45
CA VAL A 63 6.46 19.27 -6.80
C VAL A 63 6.01 18.07 -7.64
N PHE A 64 6.11 16.86 -7.10
CA PHE A 64 5.66 15.66 -7.79
C PHE A 64 4.16 15.68 -8.08
N ALA A 65 3.32 16.06 -7.10
CA ALA A 65 1.86 16.13 -7.25
C ALA A 65 1.43 17.08 -8.37
N ARG A 66 2.11 18.25 -8.49
CA ARG A 66 1.92 19.21 -9.60
C ARG A 66 2.37 18.61 -10.94
N GLN A 67 3.60 18.08 -10.98
CA GLN A 67 4.19 17.53 -12.20
C GLN A 67 3.41 16.33 -12.75
N VAL A 68 2.99 15.42 -11.88
CA VAL A 68 2.18 14.25 -12.24
C VAL A 68 0.70 14.58 -12.43
N ARG A 69 0.30 15.85 -12.21
CA ARG A 69 -1.07 16.35 -12.48
C ARG A 69 -2.15 15.64 -11.65
N LEU A 70 -1.92 15.40 -10.36
CA LEU A 70 -2.90 14.66 -9.51
C LEU A 70 -4.29 15.31 -9.53
N GLU A 71 -4.39 16.58 -9.12
CA GLU A 71 -5.67 17.30 -9.05
C GLU A 71 -6.34 17.41 -10.43
N ALA A 72 -5.59 17.74 -11.48
CA ALA A 72 -6.11 17.83 -12.84
C ALA A 72 -6.64 16.47 -13.35
N THR A 73 -5.98 15.36 -13.00
CA THR A 73 -6.44 14.01 -13.34
C THR A 73 -7.74 13.68 -12.59
N ALA A 74 -7.79 13.97 -11.29
CA ALA A 74 -8.98 13.75 -10.47
C ALA A 74 -10.19 14.53 -10.99
N ARG A 75 -9.99 15.81 -11.35
CA ARG A 75 -11.03 16.65 -11.94
C ARG A 75 -11.53 16.10 -13.27
N ALA A 76 -10.62 15.76 -14.18
CA ALA A 76 -10.99 15.19 -15.47
C ALA A 76 -11.77 13.88 -15.31
N ALA A 77 -11.33 13.01 -14.39
CA ALA A 77 -12.01 11.76 -14.09
C ALA A 77 -13.42 11.99 -13.50
N PHE A 78 -13.57 12.97 -12.60
CA PHE A 78 -14.87 13.35 -12.05
C PHE A 78 -15.83 13.89 -13.13
N GLU A 79 -15.32 14.74 -14.02
CA GLU A 79 -16.05 15.28 -15.17
C GLU A 79 -16.44 14.19 -16.19
N ALA A 80 -15.76 13.03 -16.18
CA ALA A 80 -16.07 11.87 -17.01
C ALA A 80 -17.02 10.85 -16.35
N LEU A 81 -17.30 10.95 -15.04
CA LEU A 81 -18.20 10.04 -14.34
C LEU A 81 -19.61 10.02 -14.94
N ASP A 82 -20.25 8.86 -14.88
CA ASP A 82 -21.68 8.76 -15.15
C ASP A 82 -22.49 9.56 -14.10
N PRO A 83 -23.72 10.00 -14.44
CA PRO A 83 -24.50 10.87 -13.56
C PRO A 83 -24.77 10.28 -12.17
N ALA A 84 -24.97 8.96 -12.05
CA ALA A 84 -25.29 8.34 -10.77
C ALA A 84 -24.05 8.29 -9.86
N THR A 85 -22.89 7.89 -10.40
CA THR A 85 -21.63 7.91 -9.64
C THR A 85 -21.22 9.32 -9.26
N ARG A 86 -21.41 10.31 -10.17
CA ARG A 86 -21.15 11.72 -9.86
C ARG A 86 -21.96 12.22 -8.68
N ALA A 87 -23.28 12.05 -8.73
CA ALA A 87 -24.18 12.51 -7.66
C ALA A 87 -23.85 11.83 -6.31
N TRP A 88 -23.45 10.55 -6.35
CA TRP A 88 -23.03 9.81 -5.16
C TRP A 88 -21.75 10.37 -4.54
N VAL A 89 -20.75 10.73 -5.34
CA VAL A 89 -19.51 11.38 -4.87
C VAL A 89 -19.79 12.80 -4.35
N GLU A 90 -20.62 13.58 -5.06
CA GLU A 90 -21.02 14.92 -4.62
C GLU A 90 -21.73 14.88 -3.26
N ALA A 91 -22.67 13.96 -3.06
CA ALA A 91 -23.35 13.80 -1.79
C ALA A 91 -22.38 13.48 -0.64
N TYR A 92 -21.37 12.64 -0.87
CA TYR A 92 -20.31 12.41 0.11
C TYR A 92 -19.54 13.69 0.46
N VAL A 93 -19.16 14.47 -0.55
CA VAL A 93 -18.45 15.75 -0.36
C VAL A 93 -19.30 16.76 0.41
N GLU A 94 -20.59 16.87 0.13
CA GLU A 94 -21.53 17.70 0.91
C GLU A 94 -21.52 17.32 2.39
N GLY A 95 -21.47 16.02 2.68
CA GLY A 95 -21.34 15.52 4.04
C GLY A 95 -20.02 15.88 4.70
N VAL A 96 -18.91 15.77 3.97
CA VAL A 96 -17.61 16.22 4.48
C VAL A 96 -17.68 17.71 4.84
N ASP A 97 -18.17 18.55 3.94
CA ASP A 97 -18.20 20.01 4.13
C ASP A 97 -19.12 20.45 5.27
N GLU A 98 -20.20 19.72 5.56
CA GLU A 98 -21.04 19.97 6.73
C GLU A 98 -20.28 19.81 8.06
N ALA A 99 -19.48 18.76 8.19
CA ALA A 99 -18.90 18.35 9.45
C ALA A 99 -17.46 18.84 9.66
N LEU A 100 -16.73 19.04 8.56
CA LEU A 100 -15.30 19.36 8.58
C LEU A 100 -14.96 20.64 9.35
N PRO A 101 -15.73 21.75 9.28
CA PRO A 101 -15.45 22.95 10.09
C PRO A 101 -15.42 22.67 11.60
N ALA A 102 -16.45 21.98 12.11
CA ALA A 102 -16.52 21.63 13.52
C ALA A 102 -15.46 20.60 13.92
N ALA A 103 -15.19 19.62 13.06
CA ALA A 103 -14.18 18.60 13.31
C ALA A 103 -12.75 19.19 13.30
N ALA A 104 -12.45 20.10 12.37
CA ALA A 104 -11.19 20.83 12.33
C ALA A 104 -10.98 21.67 13.59
N GLY A 105 -12.04 22.29 14.13
CA GLY A 105 -11.98 23.00 15.41
C GLY A 105 -11.66 22.13 16.64
N ARG A 106 -11.82 20.80 16.54
CA ARG A 106 -11.51 19.85 17.62
C ARG A 106 -10.19 19.10 17.41
N SER A 107 -9.66 19.02 16.19
CA SER A 107 -8.39 18.34 15.91
C SER A 107 -7.21 19.14 16.47
N PRO A 108 -6.42 18.56 17.41
CA PRO A 108 -5.21 19.21 17.92
C PRO A 108 -4.17 19.47 16.83
N GLU A 109 -4.06 18.57 15.85
CA GLU A 109 -3.14 18.70 14.72
C GLU A 109 -3.47 19.91 13.86
N LEU A 110 -4.73 20.03 13.43
CA LEU A 110 -5.19 21.13 12.59
C LEU A 110 -5.12 22.46 13.34
N ALA A 111 -5.53 22.48 14.61
CA ALA A 111 -5.43 23.65 15.46
C ALA A 111 -3.97 24.14 15.62
N GLY A 112 -3.02 23.22 15.82
CA GLY A 112 -1.58 23.52 15.90
C GLY A 112 -1.00 24.11 14.62
N LEU A 113 -1.63 23.85 13.48
CA LEU A 113 -1.26 24.38 12.17
C LEU A 113 -2.02 25.66 11.79
N GLY A 114 -2.93 26.14 12.65
CA GLY A 114 -3.77 27.31 12.39
C GLY A 114 -4.97 27.04 11.47
N VAL A 115 -5.30 25.76 11.23
CA VAL A 115 -6.50 25.35 10.50
C VAL A 115 -7.64 25.21 11.50
N THR A 116 -8.67 26.04 11.36
CA THR A 116 -9.80 26.15 12.28
C THR A 116 -11.12 26.04 11.53
N ALA A 117 -12.23 26.05 12.27
CA ALA A 117 -13.57 26.05 11.68
C ALA A 117 -13.81 27.18 10.66
N SER A 118 -13.14 28.33 10.80
CA SER A 118 -13.31 29.48 9.89
C SER A 118 -12.29 29.53 8.76
N THR A 119 -11.21 28.74 8.82
CA THR A 119 -10.13 28.76 7.81
C THR A 119 -10.09 27.48 6.97
N VAL A 120 -10.69 26.39 7.44
CA VAL A 120 -10.82 25.17 6.62
C VAL A 120 -11.66 25.46 5.39
N ARG A 121 -11.20 24.96 4.23
CA ARG A 121 -11.83 25.22 2.94
C ARG A 121 -12.78 24.09 2.57
N PRO A 122 -13.91 24.39 1.92
CA PRO A 122 -14.78 23.36 1.37
C PRO A 122 -14.02 22.52 0.34
N TRP A 123 -14.39 21.25 0.26
CA TRP A 123 -13.83 20.30 -0.66
C TRP A 123 -14.34 20.54 -2.09
N ALA A 124 -13.45 20.39 -3.07
CA ALA A 124 -13.88 20.30 -4.45
C ALA A 124 -14.57 18.95 -4.69
N PRO A 125 -15.53 18.84 -5.62
CA PRO A 125 -16.29 17.60 -5.81
C PRO A 125 -15.42 16.43 -6.31
N TRP A 126 -14.27 16.70 -6.93
CA TRP A 126 -13.29 15.68 -7.33
C TRP A 126 -12.31 15.25 -6.22
N THR A 127 -12.38 15.85 -5.03
CA THR A 127 -11.42 15.58 -3.94
C THR A 127 -11.35 14.09 -3.59
N PRO A 128 -12.45 13.33 -3.47
CA PRO A 128 -12.39 11.89 -3.18
C PRO A 128 -11.60 11.09 -4.22
N LEU A 129 -11.74 11.44 -5.50
CA LEU A 129 -11.01 10.78 -6.59
C LEU A 129 -9.51 11.05 -6.46
N GLY A 130 -9.14 12.29 -6.14
CA GLY A 130 -7.75 12.66 -5.96
C GLY A 130 -7.11 12.04 -4.71
N VAL A 131 -7.83 11.97 -3.59
CA VAL A 131 -7.40 11.22 -2.38
C VAL A 131 -7.16 9.75 -2.72
N PHE A 132 -8.08 9.12 -3.45
CA PHE A 132 -7.89 7.75 -3.93
C PHE A 132 -6.65 7.61 -4.83
N PHE A 133 -6.35 8.62 -5.66
CA PHE A 133 -5.18 8.58 -6.53
C PHE A 133 -3.85 8.78 -5.77
N VAL A 134 -3.82 9.65 -4.75
CA VAL A 134 -2.66 9.84 -3.86
C VAL A 134 -2.19 8.51 -3.25
N GLN A 135 -3.15 7.70 -2.79
CA GLN A 135 -2.89 6.41 -2.17
C GLN A 135 -2.31 5.36 -3.14
N HIS A 136 -2.42 5.58 -4.46
CA HIS A 136 -2.12 4.57 -5.47
C HIS A 136 -1.03 4.96 -6.47
N VAL A 137 -0.78 6.26 -6.70
CA VAL A 137 0.15 6.71 -7.75
C VAL A 137 1.59 6.19 -7.56
N LEU A 138 2.08 6.14 -6.31
CA LEU A 138 3.38 5.57 -5.93
C LEU A 138 3.29 4.13 -5.38
N PHE A 139 2.08 3.54 -5.35
CA PHE A 139 1.89 2.17 -4.91
C PHE A 139 2.33 1.15 -5.98
N ALA A 140 2.52 1.60 -7.23
CA ALA A 140 2.92 0.77 -8.37
C ALA A 140 4.40 0.91 -8.77
N SER A 141 4.76 0.27 -9.87
CA SER A 141 6.11 -0.17 -10.19
C SER A 141 7.02 0.88 -10.83
N PHE A 142 6.53 2.07 -11.18
CA PHE A 142 7.36 3.03 -11.92
C PHE A 142 8.62 3.49 -11.14
N PRO A 143 8.58 3.73 -9.81
CA PRO A 143 9.82 4.07 -9.09
C PRO A 143 10.82 2.91 -9.11
N GLY A 144 10.35 1.66 -9.12
CA GLY A 144 11.18 0.47 -9.33
C GLY A 144 11.84 0.42 -10.72
N LYS A 145 11.26 1.05 -11.75
CA LYS A 145 11.92 1.22 -13.07
C LYS A 145 13.09 2.21 -13.02
N LEU A 146 13.03 3.24 -12.17
CA LEU A 146 14.16 4.13 -11.94
C LEU A 146 15.32 3.37 -11.31
N TRP A 147 15.05 2.58 -10.26
CA TRP A 147 16.04 1.71 -9.64
C TRP A 147 16.68 0.74 -10.65
N ARG A 148 15.87 0.05 -11.45
CA ARG A 148 16.37 -0.87 -12.47
C ARG A 148 17.17 -0.18 -13.56
N SER A 149 16.81 1.05 -13.93
CA SER A 149 17.60 1.85 -14.87
C SER A 149 18.99 2.14 -14.32
N LEU A 150 19.09 2.56 -13.05
CA LEU A 150 20.38 2.77 -12.38
C LEU A 150 21.20 1.48 -12.29
N VAL A 151 20.56 0.34 -11.97
CA VAL A 151 21.23 -0.97 -11.92
C VAL A 151 21.76 -1.36 -13.30
N ALA A 152 20.95 -1.26 -14.35
CA ALA A 152 21.36 -1.60 -15.71
C ALA A 152 22.51 -0.69 -16.20
N GLU A 153 22.45 0.60 -15.90
CA GLU A 153 23.49 1.57 -16.28
C GLU A 153 24.82 1.30 -15.58
N ARG A 154 24.78 0.98 -14.28
CA ARG A 154 25.98 0.93 -13.43
C ARG A 154 26.59 -0.47 -13.33
N LEU A 155 25.76 -1.50 -13.40
CA LEU A 155 26.17 -2.90 -13.21
C LEU A 155 25.91 -3.78 -14.44
N GLY A 156 25.17 -3.29 -15.43
CA GLY A 156 24.78 -4.07 -16.61
C GLY A 156 23.46 -4.85 -16.45
N PRO A 157 22.94 -5.41 -17.56
CA PRO A 157 21.62 -6.03 -17.60
C PRO A 157 21.50 -7.31 -16.73
N ASP A 158 22.60 -8.05 -16.55
CA ASP A 158 22.60 -9.30 -15.77
C ASP A 158 22.32 -9.07 -14.27
N ALA A 159 22.61 -7.85 -13.77
CA ALA A 159 22.35 -7.47 -12.39
C ALA A 159 20.86 -7.18 -12.10
N LEU A 160 20.03 -6.96 -13.14
CA LEU A 160 18.63 -6.63 -12.98
C LEU A 160 17.86 -7.72 -12.22
N ASP A 161 18.06 -8.98 -12.59
CA ASP A 161 17.34 -10.10 -11.97
C ASP A 161 17.73 -10.31 -10.51
N LEU A 162 18.91 -9.86 -10.10
CA LEU A 162 19.36 -9.93 -8.70
C LEU A 162 18.65 -8.89 -7.84
N LEU A 163 18.46 -7.67 -8.35
CA LEU A 163 18.04 -6.50 -7.57
C LEU A 163 16.58 -6.04 -7.85
N SER A 164 15.83 -6.79 -8.67
CA SER A 164 14.41 -6.55 -8.97
C SER A 164 13.51 -7.38 -8.04
N ILE A 165 13.15 -6.83 -6.88
CA ILE A 165 12.34 -7.48 -5.85
C ILE A 165 11.30 -6.51 -5.32
N GLU A 166 10.18 -7.04 -4.79
CA GLU A 166 9.10 -6.28 -4.17
C GLU A 166 9.65 -5.13 -3.31
N GLY A 167 9.15 -3.93 -3.59
CA GLY A 167 9.60 -2.70 -2.95
C GLY A 167 9.04 -2.48 -1.54
N ALA A 168 9.45 -1.36 -0.95
CA ALA A 168 9.15 -1.03 0.44
C ALA A 168 7.68 -0.64 0.70
N THR A 169 6.85 -0.40 -0.31
CA THR A 169 5.58 0.34 -0.16
C THR A 169 4.30 -0.48 -0.12
N GLY A 170 4.35 -1.80 -0.38
CA GLY A 170 3.14 -2.63 -0.38
C GLY A 170 3.37 -4.10 -0.04
N GLY A 171 2.31 -4.77 0.40
CA GLY A 171 2.22 -6.19 0.68
C GLY A 171 0.80 -6.50 1.16
N SER A 172 0.36 -7.76 1.16
CA SER A 172 -0.91 -8.21 1.72
C SER A 172 -0.90 -9.73 1.82
N ASN A 173 -1.71 -10.30 2.71
CA ASN A 173 -2.20 -11.67 2.53
C ASN A 173 -3.72 -11.69 2.36
N ALA A 174 -4.21 -12.65 1.58
CA ALA A 174 -5.61 -13.06 1.59
C ALA A 174 -5.71 -14.57 1.38
N VAL A 175 -6.64 -15.20 2.10
CA VAL A 175 -6.95 -16.62 2.01
C VAL A 175 -8.46 -16.78 1.83
N GLY A 176 -8.87 -17.62 0.88
CA GLY A 176 -10.24 -18.09 0.77
C GLY A 176 -10.28 -19.60 1.01
N VAL A 177 -11.15 -20.07 1.90
CA VAL A 177 -11.36 -21.50 2.19
C VAL A 177 -12.75 -21.88 1.75
N ALA A 178 -12.88 -22.90 0.91
CA ALA A 178 -14.18 -23.35 0.40
C ALA A 178 -15.03 -24.03 1.49
N GLY A 179 -16.35 -23.95 1.33
CA GLY A 179 -17.30 -24.41 2.36
C GLY A 179 -17.17 -25.88 2.78
N ARG A 180 -16.68 -26.77 1.91
CA ARG A 180 -16.43 -28.17 2.27
C ARG A 180 -15.39 -28.37 3.38
N HIS A 181 -14.56 -27.35 3.61
CA HIS A 181 -13.48 -27.36 4.57
C HIS A 181 -13.79 -26.50 5.81
N THR A 182 -14.95 -25.84 5.86
CA THR A 182 -15.36 -24.98 6.96
C THR A 182 -16.39 -25.66 7.85
N ASP A 183 -16.52 -25.19 9.10
CA ASP A 183 -17.50 -25.76 10.05
C ASP A 183 -18.96 -25.45 9.69
N SER A 184 -19.19 -24.37 8.94
CA SER A 184 -20.52 -23.91 8.53
C SER A 184 -20.99 -24.49 7.19
N GLY A 185 -20.09 -25.07 6.40
CA GLY A 185 -20.39 -25.53 5.03
C GLY A 185 -20.36 -24.42 3.98
N LEU A 186 -20.10 -23.15 4.36
CA LEU A 186 -19.95 -22.02 3.44
C LEU A 186 -18.55 -21.40 3.51
N PRO A 187 -18.09 -20.72 2.43
CA PRO A 187 -16.74 -20.18 2.37
C PRO A 187 -16.41 -19.19 3.49
N VAL A 188 -15.12 -19.14 3.83
CA VAL A 188 -14.54 -18.12 4.73
C VAL A 188 -13.42 -17.40 3.98
N ILE A 189 -13.39 -16.07 4.07
CA ILE A 189 -12.29 -15.24 3.54
C ILE A 189 -11.58 -14.57 4.72
N ALA A 190 -10.25 -14.68 4.77
CA ALA A 190 -9.43 -14.01 5.77
C ALA A 190 -8.29 -13.23 5.10
N GLY A 191 -7.78 -12.18 5.74
CA GLY A 191 -6.63 -11.47 5.22
C GLY A 191 -6.16 -10.31 6.08
N ASP A 192 -5.02 -9.77 5.68
CA ASP A 192 -4.33 -8.68 6.36
C ASP A 192 -3.51 -7.85 5.34
N PRO A 193 -4.00 -6.69 4.88
CA PRO A 193 -3.24 -5.82 3.98
C PRO A 193 -2.03 -5.23 4.70
N HIS A 194 -0.88 -5.18 4.02
CA HIS A 194 0.37 -4.62 4.55
C HIS A 194 0.76 -3.30 3.87
N ARG A 195 0.80 -2.24 4.65
CA ARG A 195 1.19 -0.89 4.19
C ARG A 195 2.06 -0.24 5.25
N THR A 196 2.54 0.97 4.98
CA THR A 196 3.05 1.85 6.03
C THR A 196 2.00 1.95 7.13
N ILE A 197 2.41 1.74 8.38
CA ILE A 197 1.50 1.83 9.53
C ILE A 197 1.42 3.30 9.91
N GLU A 198 0.27 3.91 9.66
CA GLU A 198 -0.01 5.33 9.90
C GLU A 198 -0.97 5.50 11.08
N LEU A 199 -0.80 6.55 11.89
CA LEU A 199 -1.72 6.96 12.95
C LEU A 199 -2.34 8.31 12.57
N PRO A 200 -3.65 8.40 12.28
CA PRO A 200 -4.64 7.32 12.27
C PRO A 200 -4.43 6.30 11.13
N GLY A 201 -4.92 5.08 11.33
CA GLY A 201 -4.78 3.98 10.35
C GLY A 201 -5.34 4.34 8.97
N VAL A 202 -4.71 3.86 7.90
CA VAL A 202 -5.14 4.14 6.51
C VAL A 202 -6.58 3.71 6.21
N TYR A 203 -7.09 2.70 6.92
CA TYR A 203 -8.48 2.23 6.79
C TYR A 203 -9.36 2.69 7.97
N ALA A 204 -10.59 3.06 7.65
CA ALA A 204 -11.69 3.23 8.60
C ALA A 204 -12.69 2.08 8.46
N GLN A 205 -13.08 1.49 9.59
CA GLN A 205 -14.15 0.49 9.64
C GLN A 205 -15.51 1.19 9.54
N VAL A 206 -16.43 0.68 8.74
CA VAL A 206 -17.78 1.26 8.60
C VAL A 206 -18.81 0.22 8.17
N ARG A 207 -20.06 0.37 8.64
CA ARG A 207 -21.25 -0.25 8.04
C ARG A 207 -22.09 0.80 7.32
N LEU A 208 -22.48 0.52 6.08
CA LEU A 208 -23.28 1.36 5.21
C LEU A 208 -24.58 0.63 4.86
N ALA A 209 -25.73 1.13 5.32
CA ALA A 209 -27.03 0.50 5.10
C ALA A 209 -28.08 1.47 4.52
N CYS A 210 -28.75 1.04 3.46
CA CYS A 210 -29.95 1.67 2.90
C CYS A 210 -30.82 0.58 2.25
N PRO A 211 -32.01 0.88 1.69
CA PRO A 211 -32.83 -0.13 1.03
C PRO A 211 -32.11 -0.88 -0.11
N ASP A 212 -31.15 -0.23 -0.78
CA ASP A 212 -30.39 -0.82 -1.89
C ASP A 212 -29.32 -1.82 -1.44
N PHE A 213 -28.76 -1.70 -0.22
CA PHE A 213 -27.65 -2.54 0.26
C PHE A 213 -27.34 -2.38 1.75
N ASP A 214 -26.68 -3.39 2.32
CA ASP A 214 -26.08 -3.35 3.65
C ASP A 214 -24.67 -3.96 3.58
N VAL A 215 -23.65 -3.10 3.64
CA VAL A 215 -22.24 -3.48 3.47
C VAL A 215 -21.45 -3.06 4.69
N VAL A 216 -20.59 -3.96 5.18
CA VAL A 216 -19.55 -3.66 6.17
C VAL A 216 -18.22 -3.80 5.48
N GLY A 217 -17.29 -2.91 5.79
CA GLY A 217 -15.94 -3.06 5.30
C GLY A 217 -15.01 -1.93 5.67
N LEU A 218 -13.85 -1.96 5.04
CA LEU A 218 -12.78 -0.99 5.23
C LEU A 218 -12.87 0.06 4.12
N ALA A 219 -13.01 1.33 4.51
CA ALA A 219 -13.01 2.48 3.63
C ALA A 219 -11.72 3.27 3.77
N PHE A 220 -11.25 3.90 2.70
CA PHE A 220 -10.27 4.99 2.82
C PHE A 220 -10.98 6.27 3.30
N PRO A 221 -10.52 6.89 4.40
CA PRO A 221 -11.01 8.21 4.80
C PRO A 221 -10.89 9.22 3.65
N GLY A 222 -11.99 9.88 3.30
CA GLY A 222 -12.06 10.78 2.15
C GLY A 222 -12.57 10.16 0.86
N VAL A 223 -12.87 8.85 0.83
CA VAL A 223 -13.40 8.15 -0.35
C VAL A 223 -14.73 7.46 -0.01
N PRO A 224 -15.82 7.69 -0.78
CA PRO A 224 -17.12 7.07 -0.50
C PRO A 224 -17.12 5.56 -0.73
N GLY A 225 -18.00 4.86 -0.02
CA GLY A 225 -18.19 3.42 -0.10
C GLY A 225 -17.12 2.58 0.61
N VAL A 226 -17.05 1.31 0.22
CA VAL A 226 -16.10 0.30 0.71
C VAL A 226 -15.43 -0.33 -0.51
N GLN A 227 -14.16 -0.02 -0.74
CA GLN A 227 -13.54 -0.28 -2.05
C GLN A 227 -12.87 -1.66 -2.12
N HIS A 228 -12.22 -2.09 -1.04
CA HIS A 228 -11.23 -3.17 -1.10
C HIS A 228 -11.60 -4.43 -0.31
N PHE A 229 -12.27 -4.27 0.82
CA PHE A 229 -12.58 -5.36 1.74
C PHE A 229 -14.00 -5.18 2.24
N GLY A 230 -14.92 -6.02 1.78
CA GLY A 230 -16.34 -5.83 2.04
C GLY A 230 -17.11 -7.13 2.21
N HIS A 231 -18.16 -7.07 3.02
CA HIS A 231 -19.15 -8.12 3.18
C HIS A 231 -20.55 -7.51 3.06
N ALA A 232 -21.26 -7.87 1.99
CA ALA A 232 -22.56 -7.32 1.60
C ALA A 232 -23.74 -8.25 1.97
N GLY A 233 -23.57 -9.05 3.03
CA GLY A 233 -24.52 -10.11 3.42
C GLY A 233 -24.43 -11.37 2.56
N GLU A 234 -24.73 -11.26 1.26
CA GLU A 234 -24.78 -12.42 0.35
C GLU A 234 -23.44 -12.73 -0.32
N VAL A 235 -22.55 -11.74 -0.40
CA VAL A 235 -21.21 -11.86 -0.99
C VAL A 235 -20.18 -11.13 -0.14
N ALA A 236 -18.94 -11.61 -0.15
CA ALA A 236 -17.80 -10.94 0.46
C ALA A 236 -16.59 -10.97 -0.48
N TRP A 237 -15.77 -9.92 -0.42
CA TRP A 237 -14.56 -9.81 -1.22
C TRP A 237 -13.39 -9.23 -0.43
N ALA A 238 -12.21 -9.56 -0.91
CA ALA A 238 -10.93 -9.11 -0.40
C ALA A 238 -9.94 -8.95 -1.55
N ILE A 239 -9.04 -7.98 -1.44
CA ILE A 239 -8.00 -7.74 -2.43
C ILE A 239 -6.60 -7.84 -1.83
N THR A 240 -5.67 -8.28 -2.67
CA THR A 240 -4.22 -8.12 -2.49
C THR A 240 -3.67 -7.40 -3.71
N ASN A 241 -2.51 -6.75 -3.60
CA ASN A 241 -1.84 -6.19 -4.78
C ASN A 241 -1.39 -7.34 -5.71
N ALA A 242 -1.78 -7.30 -6.99
CA ALA A 242 -1.37 -8.30 -8.00
C ALA A 242 0.09 -8.13 -8.46
N MET A 243 0.77 -7.07 -8.03
CA MET A 243 2.13 -6.70 -8.43
C MET A 243 2.29 -6.52 -9.94
N ALA A 244 1.18 -6.24 -10.65
CA ALA A 244 1.20 -6.07 -12.09
C ALA A 244 1.91 -4.77 -12.49
N ASP A 245 2.63 -4.80 -13.60
CA ASP A 245 3.26 -3.60 -14.14
C ASP A 245 2.26 -2.88 -15.06
N TYR A 246 1.53 -1.91 -14.51
CA TYR A 246 0.50 -1.15 -15.23
C TYR A 246 0.89 0.30 -15.56
N GLN A 247 2.04 0.78 -15.06
CA GLN A 247 2.56 2.12 -15.34
C GLN A 247 3.84 2.02 -16.16
N ASP A 248 4.05 2.93 -17.12
CA ASP A 248 5.33 3.01 -17.85
C ASP A 248 5.98 4.38 -17.73
N LEU A 249 7.31 4.35 -17.63
CA LEU A 249 8.14 5.51 -17.86
C LEU A 249 8.62 5.52 -19.30
N TYR A 250 8.66 6.70 -19.91
CA TYR A 250 9.28 6.93 -21.20
C TYR A 250 10.38 7.97 -21.05
N ARG A 251 11.59 7.64 -21.47
CA ARG A 251 12.67 8.61 -21.60
C ARG A 251 12.30 9.62 -22.67
N GLU A 252 12.42 10.89 -22.31
CA GLU A 252 12.15 12.02 -23.18
C GLU A 252 13.43 12.70 -23.64
N GLU A 253 13.45 13.11 -24.91
CA GLU A 253 14.46 13.99 -25.46
C GLU A 253 13.84 15.37 -25.64
N LEU A 254 14.37 16.34 -24.90
CA LEU A 254 13.98 17.74 -24.97
C LEU A 254 15.12 18.55 -25.60
N ARG A 255 14.77 19.60 -26.35
CA ARG A 255 15.72 20.61 -26.80
C ARG A 255 15.08 21.99 -26.79
N THR A 256 15.89 23.01 -26.57
CA THR A 256 15.45 24.41 -26.71
C THR A 256 15.89 24.91 -28.09
N GLY A 257 14.92 25.26 -28.93
CA GLY A 257 15.15 25.89 -30.23
C GLY A 257 14.78 27.38 -30.21
N PRO A 258 14.90 28.07 -31.37
CA PRO A 258 14.44 29.45 -31.52
C PRO A 258 12.96 29.66 -31.17
N ASP A 259 12.14 28.64 -31.43
CA ASP A 259 10.70 28.65 -31.22
C ASP A 259 10.27 28.10 -29.85
N GLY A 260 11.22 27.94 -28.91
CA GLY A 260 10.97 27.46 -27.56
C GLY A 260 11.33 25.99 -27.33
N LEU A 261 10.77 25.40 -26.27
CA LEU A 261 11.01 24.01 -25.88
C LEU A 261 10.37 23.06 -26.90
N GLN A 262 11.09 22.02 -27.27
CA GLN A 262 10.62 20.98 -28.19
C GLN A 262 10.88 19.59 -27.57
N VAL A 263 9.96 18.67 -27.84
CA VAL A 263 10.07 17.25 -27.49
C VAL A 263 10.23 16.41 -28.75
N ARG A 264 11.09 15.39 -28.70
CA ARG A 264 11.26 14.47 -29.83
C ARG A 264 10.10 13.48 -29.89
N GLU A 265 9.38 13.51 -31.00
CA GLU A 265 8.38 12.51 -31.39
C GLU A 265 8.95 11.58 -32.48
N ALA A 266 8.18 10.55 -32.83
CA ALA A 266 8.59 9.56 -33.84
C ALA A 266 8.84 10.15 -35.24
N ASP A 267 8.17 11.24 -35.59
CA ASP A 267 8.25 11.90 -36.89
C ASP A 267 9.07 13.19 -36.88
N GLY A 268 9.74 13.50 -35.76
CA GLY A 268 10.59 14.69 -35.61
C GLY A 268 10.34 15.44 -34.31
N TRP A 269 10.84 16.67 -34.23
CA TRP A 269 10.71 17.51 -33.06
C TRP A 269 9.38 18.28 -33.10
N ARG A 270 8.61 18.22 -32.01
CA ARG A 270 7.35 18.96 -31.85
C ARG A 270 7.49 20.01 -30.75
N ALA A 271 6.76 21.11 -30.90
CA ALA A 271 6.70 22.14 -29.86
C ALA A 271 6.14 21.54 -28.56
N ALA A 272 6.79 21.84 -27.45
CA ALA A 272 6.35 21.53 -26.11
C ALA A 272 5.85 22.81 -25.45
N ALA A 273 4.75 22.71 -24.71
CA ALA A 273 4.15 23.83 -24.00
C ALA A 273 4.25 23.60 -22.48
N PRO A 274 5.42 23.81 -21.86
CA PRO A 274 5.53 23.76 -20.41
C PRO A 274 4.73 24.90 -19.79
N SER A 275 4.10 24.63 -18.66
CA SER A 275 3.51 25.64 -17.78
C SER A 275 4.32 25.76 -16.50
N THR A 276 4.24 26.91 -15.84
CA THR A 276 4.83 27.10 -14.51
C THR A 276 3.71 27.22 -13.49
N GLU A 277 3.84 26.51 -12.38
CA GLU A 277 2.96 26.58 -11.22
C GLU A 277 3.77 27.02 -9.98
N THR A 278 3.19 27.80 -9.09
CA THR A 278 3.86 28.23 -7.85
C THR A 278 3.43 27.35 -6.68
N VAL A 279 4.40 26.70 -6.02
CA VAL A 279 4.19 26.00 -4.75
C VAL A 279 4.60 26.92 -3.60
N ARG A 280 3.66 27.22 -2.70
CA ARG A 280 3.96 27.95 -1.47
C ARG A 280 4.59 27.02 -0.44
N VAL A 281 5.52 27.53 0.35
CA VAL A 281 6.22 26.76 1.39
C VAL A 281 6.14 27.52 2.70
N ARG A 282 5.74 26.84 3.77
CA ARG A 282 5.71 27.43 5.11
C ARG A 282 7.12 27.85 5.51
N ASP A 283 7.25 29.07 6.03
CA ASP A 283 8.51 29.61 6.56
C ASP A 283 9.68 29.64 5.54
N ALA A 284 9.37 29.63 4.23
CA ALA A 284 10.34 29.72 3.13
C ALA A 284 9.73 30.43 1.89
N ASP A 285 10.58 30.80 0.94
CA ASP A 285 10.12 31.42 -0.31
C ASP A 285 9.32 30.43 -1.18
N PRO A 286 8.28 30.90 -1.91
CA PRO A 286 7.59 30.06 -2.89
C PRO A 286 8.53 29.54 -3.97
N VAL A 287 8.22 28.35 -4.49
CA VAL A 287 9.02 27.66 -5.51
C VAL A 287 8.23 27.56 -6.81
N GLU A 288 8.86 27.97 -7.91
CA GLU A 288 8.31 27.81 -9.26
C GLU A 288 8.56 26.40 -9.77
N VAL A 289 7.49 25.70 -10.12
CA VAL A 289 7.49 24.31 -10.59
C VAL A 289 7.15 24.29 -12.07
N THR A 290 8.06 23.76 -12.88
CA THR A 290 7.78 23.50 -14.30
C THR A 290 6.96 22.23 -14.43
N VAL A 291 5.85 22.32 -15.15
CA VAL A 291 4.95 21.21 -15.48
C VAL A 291 4.94 21.03 -16.99
N LEU A 292 5.26 19.84 -17.47
CA LEU A 292 5.26 19.50 -18.89
C LEU A 292 4.48 18.20 -19.10
N VAL A 293 3.57 18.20 -20.07
CA VAL A 293 2.83 17.00 -20.48
C VAL A 293 3.18 16.68 -21.93
N THR A 294 3.63 15.46 -22.17
CA THR A 294 3.92 14.94 -23.51
C THR A 294 2.77 14.08 -24.03
N ALA A 295 2.86 13.55 -25.25
CA ALA A 295 1.87 12.60 -25.76
C ALA A 295 1.84 11.27 -24.96
N ARG A 296 2.93 10.95 -24.23
CA ARG A 296 2.99 9.77 -23.35
C ARG A 296 2.34 10.05 -22.00
N GLY A 297 2.47 11.26 -21.48
CA GLY A 297 1.91 11.70 -20.20
C GLY A 297 2.74 12.80 -19.52
N PRO A 298 2.43 13.15 -18.27
CA PRO A 298 3.18 14.14 -17.50
C PRO A 298 4.65 13.74 -17.30
N VAL A 299 5.55 14.72 -17.37
CA VAL A 299 6.96 14.56 -17.05
C VAL A 299 7.15 14.59 -15.53
N VAL A 300 7.76 13.54 -14.97
CA VAL A 300 7.87 13.30 -13.52
C VAL A 300 9.32 13.25 -13.00
N THR A 301 10.31 13.32 -13.89
CA THR A 301 11.73 13.47 -13.53
C THR A 301 12.44 14.41 -14.49
N GLY A 302 13.59 14.95 -14.09
CA GLY A 302 14.43 15.78 -14.96
C GLY A 302 13.96 17.24 -15.10
N LEU A 303 12.87 17.61 -14.40
CA LEU A 303 12.36 18.98 -14.30
C LEU A 303 12.35 19.50 -12.86
N ASP A 304 13.06 18.83 -11.95
CA ASP A 304 13.03 19.16 -10.52
C ASP A 304 13.74 20.51 -10.26
N PRO A 305 13.00 21.56 -9.85
CA PRO A 305 13.58 22.88 -9.58
C PRO A 305 14.52 22.89 -8.37
N SER A 306 14.46 21.85 -7.52
CA SER A 306 15.31 21.70 -6.33
C SER A 306 16.67 21.05 -6.62
N SER A 307 16.96 20.69 -7.89
CA SER A 307 18.26 20.15 -8.29
C SER A 307 19.37 21.15 -7.96
N ALA A 308 20.41 20.70 -7.24
CA ALA A 308 21.51 21.56 -6.85
C ALA A 308 22.17 22.20 -8.10
N PRO A 309 22.44 23.52 -8.10
CA PRO A 309 23.15 24.16 -9.19
C PRO A 309 24.48 23.45 -9.48
N GLY A 310 24.70 23.04 -10.74
CA GLY A 310 25.93 22.34 -11.15
C GLY A 310 25.88 20.81 -11.08
N SER A 311 24.72 20.20 -10.76
CA SER A 311 24.50 18.76 -10.92
C SER A 311 24.19 18.38 -12.37
N ASP A 312 24.56 17.17 -12.78
CA ASP A 312 24.13 16.63 -14.08
C ASP A 312 22.60 16.49 -14.07
N PRO A 313 21.90 16.99 -15.10
CA PRO A 313 20.45 16.94 -15.13
C PRO A 313 19.97 15.49 -15.13
N ALA A 314 18.98 15.19 -14.28
CA ALA A 314 18.33 13.88 -14.30
C ALA A 314 17.77 13.59 -15.70
N PRO A 315 17.84 12.32 -16.16
CA PRO A 315 17.13 11.92 -17.36
C PRO A 315 15.65 12.29 -17.23
N VAL A 316 15.11 12.90 -18.28
CA VAL A 316 13.71 13.32 -18.33
C VAL A 316 12.85 12.10 -18.61
N HIS A 317 11.88 11.83 -17.74
CA HIS A 317 10.91 10.76 -17.96
C HIS A 317 9.48 11.29 -17.87
N SER A 318 8.66 10.90 -18.84
CA SER A 318 7.21 10.99 -18.71
C SER A 318 6.63 9.71 -18.12
N LEU A 319 5.55 9.85 -17.38
CA LEU A 319 4.79 8.76 -16.78
C LEU A 319 3.50 8.57 -17.57
N ARG A 320 3.24 7.34 -18.01
CA ARG A 320 1.98 6.94 -18.64
C ARG A 320 1.26 5.95 -17.74
N VAL A 321 0.05 6.28 -17.34
CA VAL A 321 -0.80 5.44 -16.48
C VAL A 321 -2.22 5.30 -17.05
N PRO A 322 -2.91 4.16 -16.81
CA PRO A 322 -4.27 3.94 -17.30
C PRO A 322 -5.25 5.03 -16.88
N SER A 323 -5.13 5.53 -15.65
CA SER A 323 -6.03 6.55 -15.10
C SER A 323 -6.01 7.88 -15.86
N GLN A 324 -4.83 8.29 -16.32
CA GLN A 324 -4.63 9.51 -17.11
C GLN A 324 -4.99 9.31 -18.57
N VAL A 325 -4.66 8.15 -19.14
CA VAL A 325 -5.01 7.83 -20.54
C VAL A 325 -6.52 7.75 -20.74
N GLY A 326 -7.23 7.20 -19.75
CA GLY A 326 -8.69 7.05 -19.80
C GLY A 326 -9.48 8.21 -19.19
N ALA A 327 -8.82 9.14 -18.48
CA ALA A 327 -9.49 10.08 -17.58
C ALA A 327 -10.49 9.36 -16.66
N ASP A 328 -10.02 8.31 -15.99
CA ASP A 328 -10.87 7.36 -15.26
C ASP A 328 -10.09 6.76 -14.08
N LEU A 329 -10.56 7.01 -12.85
CA LEU A 329 -9.93 6.51 -11.63
C LEU A 329 -10.64 5.26 -11.07
N GLY A 330 -11.53 4.64 -11.83
CA GLY A 330 -12.21 3.40 -11.47
C GLY A 330 -13.41 3.57 -10.54
N PHE A 331 -13.88 4.79 -10.33
CA PHE A 331 -14.99 5.09 -9.43
C PHE A 331 -16.33 4.48 -9.90
N GLY A 332 -16.46 4.19 -11.20
CA GLY A 332 -17.60 3.47 -11.75
C GLY A 332 -17.77 2.05 -11.18
N ALA A 333 -16.74 1.47 -10.55
CA ALA A 333 -16.83 0.18 -9.87
C ALA A 333 -17.43 0.26 -8.46
N LEU A 334 -17.29 1.40 -7.77
CA LEU A 334 -17.50 1.47 -6.33
C LEU A 334 -18.97 1.31 -5.93
N LEU A 335 -19.88 2.03 -6.57
CA LEU A 335 -21.31 1.93 -6.24
C LEU A 335 -21.90 0.56 -6.64
N PRO A 336 -21.59 -0.02 -7.82
CA PRO A 336 -21.97 -1.40 -8.15
C PRO A 336 -21.42 -2.45 -7.18
N LEU A 337 -20.20 -2.29 -6.65
CA LEU A 337 -19.65 -3.17 -5.62
C LEU A 337 -20.55 -3.20 -4.37
N LEU A 338 -21.02 -2.04 -3.90
CA LEU A 338 -21.92 -1.98 -2.73
C LEU A 338 -23.25 -2.71 -2.96
N ARG A 339 -23.71 -2.77 -4.22
CA ARG A 339 -24.95 -3.44 -4.62
C ARG A 339 -24.79 -4.93 -4.93
N SER A 340 -23.56 -5.45 -4.90
CA SER A 340 -23.29 -6.83 -5.30
C SER A 340 -23.95 -7.84 -4.36
N ARG A 341 -24.45 -8.94 -4.92
CA ARG A 341 -25.10 -10.06 -4.21
C ARG A 341 -24.49 -11.42 -4.51
N SER A 342 -23.72 -11.52 -5.58
CA SER A 342 -23.04 -12.73 -6.04
C SER A 342 -21.58 -12.48 -6.39
N THR A 343 -20.78 -13.55 -6.52
CA THR A 343 -19.40 -13.40 -7.02
C THR A 343 -19.33 -12.77 -8.41
N GLU A 344 -20.34 -13.01 -9.27
CA GLU A 344 -20.47 -12.47 -10.61
C GLU A 344 -20.78 -10.98 -10.62
N ASP A 345 -21.56 -10.49 -9.64
CA ASP A 345 -21.80 -9.05 -9.50
C ASP A 345 -20.51 -8.32 -9.13
N VAL A 346 -19.72 -8.90 -8.23
CA VAL A 346 -18.41 -8.35 -7.86
C VAL A 346 -17.46 -8.33 -9.06
N GLU A 347 -17.36 -9.44 -9.80
CA GLU A 347 -16.54 -9.50 -11.02
C GLU A 347 -16.95 -8.43 -12.03
N ARG A 348 -18.26 -8.30 -12.29
CA ARG A 348 -18.82 -7.31 -13.21
C ARG A 348 -18.61 -5.87 -12.74
N ALA A 349 -18.76 -5.60 -11.44
CA ALA A 349 -18.48 -4.29 -10.88
C ALA A 349 -17.00 -3.91 -11.09
N LEU A 350 -16.10 -4.88 -10.90
CA LEU A 350 -14.67 -4.71 -11.10
C LEU A 350 -14.25 -4.61 -12.57
N ASP A 351 -15.14 -4.76 -13.56
CA ASP A 351 -14.88 -4.40 -14.96
C ASP A 351 -14.58 -2.90 -15.13
N ALA A 352 -15.17 -2.06 -14.28
CA ALA A 352 -14.93 -0.63 -14.25
C ALA A 352 -13.68 -0.25 -13.42
N TRP A 353 -13.04 -1.20 -12.74
CA TRP A 353 -11.84 -0.91 -11.94
C TRP A 353 -10.62 -0.60 -12.83
N VAL A 354 -9.85 0.42 -12.47
CA VAL A 354 -8.71 0.90 -13.28
C VAL A 354 -7.38 0.53 -12.65
N GLU A 355 -7.08 1.08 -11.49
CA GLU A 355 -5.82 0.87 -10.78
C GLU A 355 -6.03 1.08 -9.26
N PRO A 356 -5.23 0.43 -8.40
CA PRO A 356 -4.16 -0.52 -8.70
C PRO A 356 -4.68 -1.86 -9.24
N VAL A 357 -3.82 -2.64 -9.88
CA VAL A 357 -4.19 -3.99 -10.31
C VAL A 357 -4.19 -4.91 -9.10
N ASN A 358 -5.36 -5.49 -8.82
CA ASN A 358 -5.65 -6.25 -7.63
C ASN A 358 -5.86 -7.73 -7.96
N SER A 359 -5.40 -8.59 -7.06
CA SER A 359 -5.73 -10.01 -7.01
C SER A 359 -6.82 -10.20 -5.96
N VAL A 360 -7.98 -10.66 -6.39
CA VAL A 360 -9.24 -10.61 -5.63
C VAL A 360 -9.68 -12.01 -5.26
N VAL A 361 -10.00 -12.21 -3.98
CA VAL A 361 -10.70 -13.39 -3.46
C VAL A 361 -12.14 -12.96 -3.21
N VAL A 362 -13.11 -13.69 -3.79
CA VAL A 362 -14.53 -13.40 -3.63
C VAL A 362 -15.30 -14.70 -3.38
N ALA A 363 -16.27 -14.65 -2.49
CA ALA A 363 -17.14 -15.77 -2.19
C ALA A 363 -18.57 -15.30 -1.88
N ASP A 364 -19.55 -16.18 -2.11
CA ASP A 364 -20.95 -15.89 -1.82
C ASP A 364 -21.66 -17.04 -1.08
N THR A 365 -22.90 -16.75 -0.65
CA THR A 365 -23.75 -17.67 0.10
C THR A 365 -24.25 -18.87 -0.71
N THR A 366 -24.02 -18.92 -2.03
CA THR A 366 -24.26 -20.12 -2.84
C THR A 366 -23.18 -21.19 -2.65
N GLY A 367 -22.10 -20.83 -1.95
CA GLY A 367 -20.94 -21.69 -1.71
C GLY A 367 -19.81 -21.48 -2.72
N ARG A 368 -19.97 -20.58 -3.68
CA ARG A 368 -18.97 -20.32 -4.72
C ARG A 368 -17.81 -19.51 -4.14
N LEU A 369 -16.58 -19.93 -4.43
CA LEU A 369 -15.33 -19.24 -4.11
C LEU A 369 -14.55 -19.02 -5.40
N ARG A 370 -14.06 -17.80 -5.63
CA ARG A 370 -13.36 -17.43 -6.87
C ARG A 370 -12.12 -16.60 -6.60
N HIS A 371 -11.22 -16.69 -7.56
CA HIS A 371 -10.03 -15.86 -7.66
C HIS A 371 -9.99 -15.16 -9.02
N LEU A 372 -9.81 -13.85 -9.04
CA LEU A 372 -9.74 -13.05 -10.27
C LEU A 372 -8.79 -11.86 -10.14
N LEU A 373 -8.38 -11.29 -11.28
CA LEU A 373 -7.64 -10.03 -11.32
C LEU A 373 -8.56 -8.87 -11.71
N ALA A 374 -8.39 -7.71 -11.07
CA ALA A 374 -9.10 -6.48 -11.38
C ALA A 374 -8.10 -5.35 -11.67
N GLY A 375 -8.39 -4.49 -12.66
CA GLY A 375 -7.52 -3.38 -13.08
C GLY A 375 -6.94 -3.54 -14.48
N ARG A 376 -6.44 -2.44 -15.03
CA ARG A 376 -6.02 -2.30 -16.43
C ARG A 376 -4.50 -2.44 -16.56
N VAL A 377 -4.05 -3.45 -17.30
CA VAL A 377 -2.64 -3.62 -17.67
C VAL A 377 -2.49 -3.37 -19.17
N PRO A 378 -1.61 -2.46 -19.62
CA PRO A 378 -1.48 -2.14 -21.04
C PRO A 378 -0.84 -3.27 -21.84
N ASP A 379 -1.38 -3.58 -23.02
CA ASP A 379 -0.69 -4.44 -24.00
C ASP A 379 0.42 -3.63 -24.70
N ARG A 380 1.65 -4.15 -24.62
CA ARG A 380 2.88 -3.46 -25.06
C ARG A 380 4.05 -4.45 -25.11
N ASP A 381 5.20 -3.97 -25.58
CA ASP A 381 6.44 -4.74 -25.53
C ASP A 381 6.82 -5.12 -24.08
N ALA A 382 7.15 -6.39 -23.85
CA ALA A 382 7.49 -6.90 -22.52
C ALA A 382 8.72 -6.23 -21.90
N ARG A 383 9.63 -5.69 -22.72
CA ARG A 383 10.80 -4.92 -22.25
C ARG A 383 10.40 -3.72 -21.40
N LEU A 384 9.26 -3.10 -21.69
CA LEU A 384 8.76 -1.92 -20.97
C LEU A 384 8.36 -2.24 -19.52
N ARG A 385 8.11 -3.53 -19.20
CA ARG A 385 7.93 -3.97 -17.82
C ARG A 385 9.21 -3.88 -17.00
N ARG A 386 10.37 -3.87 -17.67
CA ARG A 386 11.70 -3.92 -17.07
C ARG A 386 12.39 -2.57 -16.98
N LEU A 387 12.37 -1.84 -18.08
CA LEU A 387 13.09 -0.57 -18.23
C LEU A 387 12.17 0.48 -18.89
N PRO A 388 12.47 1.77 -18.71
CA PRO A 388 11.78 2.83 -19.43
C PRO A 388 11.78 2.62 -20.95
N GLY A 389 10.67 3.00 -21.58
CA GLY A 389 10.57 3.11 -23.03
C GLY A 389 11.28 4.35 -23.56
N ARG A 390 11.35 4.47 -24.88
CA ARG A 390 11.86 5.63 -25.61
C ARG A 390 10.67 6.40 -26.16
N GLY A 391 10.47 7.65 -25.72
CA GLY A 391 9.30 8.44 -26.09
C GLY A 391 9.15 8.67 -27.61
N TRP A 392 10.27 8.67 -28.34
CA TRP A 392 10.32 8.85 -29.78
C TRP A 392 10.22 7.55 -30.60
N ASP A 393 10.18 6.37 -29.98
CA ASP A 393 10.15 5.10 -30.69
C ASP A 393 8.72 4.55 -30.80
N PRO A 394 8.15 4.41 -32.02
CA PRO A 394 6.84 3.79 -32.22
C PRO A 394 6.72 2.37 -31.65
N ALA A 395 7.82 1.61 -31.59
CA ALA A 395 7.82 0.25 -31.06
C ALA A 395 7.48 0.18 -29.56
N ASP A 396 7.71 1.27 -28.83
CA ASP A 396 7.47 1.34 -27.40
C ASP A 396 6.05 1.82 -27.06
N ARG A 397 5.18 2.08 -28.05
CA ARG A 397 3.80 2.52 -27.80
C ARG A 397 2.94 1.41 -27.22
N TRP A 398 1.98 1.78 -26.37
CA TRP A 398 0.87 0.90 -26.00
C TRP A 398 0.05 0.54 -27.23
N ARG A 399 -0.29 -0.74 -27.34
CA ARG A 399 -1.24 -1.25 -28.32
C ARG A 399 -2.67 -0.96 -27.82
N PRO A 400 -3.66 -0.87 -28.73
CA PRO A 400 -5.05 -0.72 -28.32
C PRO A 400 -5.52 -1.88 -27.43
N GLY A 401 -6.25 -1.55 -26.36
CA GLY A 401 -6.80 -2.53 -25.43
C GLY A 401 -5.93 -2.80 -24.20
N TRP A 402 -6.34 -3.79 -23.42
CA TRP A 402 -5.72 -4.18 -22.16
C TRP A 402 -5.44 -5.68 -22.16
N VAL A 403 -4.45 -6.11 -21.40
CA VAL A 403 -4.17 -7.53 -21.18
C VAL A 403 -5.38 -8.19 -20.51
N ALA A 404 -5.70 -9.42 -20.92
CA ALA A 404 -6.79 -10.20 -20.36
C ALA A 404 -6.61 -10.42 -18.85
N ARG A 405 -7.70 -10.30 -18.10
CA ARG A 405 -7.75 -10.53 -16.65
C ARG A 405 -8.23 -11.95 -16.39
N PRO A 406 -7.42 -12.84 -15.80
CA PRO A 406 -7.86 -14.18 -15.47
C PRO A 406 -8.87 -14.16 -14.32
N ALA A 407 -9.85 -15.05 -14.40
CA ALA A 407 -10.81 -15.37 -13.35
C ALA A 407 -11.06 -16.87 -13.34
N ARG A 408 -11.15 -17.48 -12.15
CA ARG A 408 -11.37 -18.92 -11.99
C ARG A 408 -12.17 -19.23 -10.74
N ASP A 409 -12.91 -20.34 -10.81
CA ASP A 409 -13.46 -20.98 -9.61
C ASP A 409 -12.34 -21.65 -8.82
N VAL A 410 -12.49 -21.64 -7.49
CA VAL A 410 -11.56 -22.23 -6.54
C VAL A 410 -12.28 -23.34 -5.83
N GLU A 411 -11.81 -24.57 -6.04
CA GLU A 411 -12.46 -25.72 -5.44
C GLU A 411 -12.11 -25.81 -3.95
N ASP A 412 -10.83 -25.88 -3.57
CA ASP A 412 -10.40 -26.12 -2.16
C ASP A 412 -10.16 -24.82 -1.39
N HIS A 413 -9.07 -24.13 -1.72
CA HIS A 413 -8.67 -22.88 -1.10
C HIS A 413 -7.79 -22.09 -2.06
N VAL A 414 -7.68 -20.79 -1.80
CA VAL A 414 -6.78 -19.88 -2.51
C VAL A 414 -5.95 -19.10 -1.52
N VAL A 415 -4.68 -18.90 -1.83
CA VAL A 415 -3.74 -18.07 -1.09
C VAL A 415 -3.19 -17.01 -2.02
N ASN A 416 -3.26 -15.75 -1.59
CA ASN A 416 -2.64 -14.63 -2.25
C ASN A 416 -1.69 -13.94 -1.26
N ALA A 417 -0.41 -13.88 -1.60
CA ALA A 417 0.59 -13.19 -0.77
C ALA A 417 1.54 -12.35 -1.63
N ASN A 418 0.98 -11.65 -2.64
CA ASN A 418 1.72 -10.87 -3.65
C ASN A 418 2.78 -11.69 -4.42
N ASP A 419 2.59 -13.00 -4.46
CA ASP A 419 3.41 -13.94 -5.18
C ASP A 419 3.05 -13.95 -6.67
N ARG A 420 3.95 -14.48 -7.49
CA ARG A 420 3.79 -14.49 -8.96
C ARG A 420 2.54 -15.22 -9.43
N ALA A 421 2.12 -16.28 -8.73
CA ALA A 421 0.99 -17.10 -9.15
C ALA A 421 -0.34 -16.37 -8.90
N SER A 422 -0.51 -15.77 -7.71
CA SER A 422 -1.72 -15.00 -7.39
C SER A 422 -1.84 -13.72 -8.22
N GLY A 423 -0.73 -13.09 -8.62
CA GLY A 423 -0.71 -11.89 -9.46
C GLY A 423 -0.75 -12.14 -10.97
N GLY A 424 -0.92 -13.38 -11.42
CA GLY A 424 -1.05 -13.74 -12.84
C GLY A 424 0.17 -13.49 -13.72
N GLY A 425 1.35 -13.27 -13.13
CA GLY A 425 2.60 -13.05 -13.88
C GLY A 425 2.65 -11.74 -14.69
N LEU A 426 1.80 -10.76 -14.38
CA LEU A 426 1.71 -9.48 -15.08
C LEU A 426 2.76 -8.42 -14.66
N GLY A 427 3.68 -8.74 -13.74
CA GLY A 427 4.75 -7.84 -13.30
C GLY A 427 6.12 -8.49 -13.11
N GLU A 428 7.01 -7.77 -12.43
CA GLU A 428 8.43 -8.16 -12.23
C GLU A 428 8.80 -8.29 -10.75
N GLU A 429 8.35 -7.36 -9.91
CA GLU A 429 8.75 -7.24 -8.50
C GLU A 429 7.76 -7.93 -7.56
N TYR A 430 7.66 -9.26 -7.66
CA TYR A 430 6.83 -10.06 -6.74
C TYR A 430 7.49 -10.29 -5.38
N ALA A 431 6.67 -10.54 -4.36
CA ALA A 431 7.13 -11.04 -3.07
C ALA A 431 7.86 -12.39 -3.24
N PRO A 432 8.91 -12.67 -2.44
CA PRO A 432 9.42 -14.03 -2.30
C PRO A 432 8.30 -15.02 -1.92
N PRO A 433 8.38 -16.29 -2.35
CA PRO A 433 7.28 -17.24 -2.21
C PRO A 433 6.99 -17.67 -0.76
N HIS A 434 7.86 -17.30 0.20
CA HIS A 434 7.83 -17.75 1.59
C HIS A 434 6.44 -17.61 2.25
N ARG A 435 5.82 -16.43 2.15
CA ARG A 435 4.50 -16.17 2.75
C ARG A 435 3.41 -17.02 2.13
N ALA A 436 3.37 -17.10 0.80
CA ALA A 436 2.38 -17.88 0.06
C ALA A 436 2.48 -19.38 0.40
N LEU A 437 3.69 -19.92 0.39
CA LEU A 437 3.93 -21.33 0.72
C LEU A 437 3.56 -21.65 2.17
N ARG A 438 3.91 -20.76 3.11
CA ARG A 438 3.59 -20.96 4.53
C ARG A 438 2.08 -20.87 4.79
N LEU A 439 1.37 -19.94 4.14
CA LEU A 439 -0.09 -19.85 4.23
C LEU A 439 -0.79 -21.09 3.65
N ASP A 440 -0.33 -21.60 2.51
CA ASP A 440 -0.86 -22.83 1.92
C ASP A 440 -0.67 -24.04 2.86
N GLU A 441 0.51 -24.15 3.48
CA GLU A 441 0.80 -25.16 4.50
C GLU A 441 -0.14 -25.02 5.71
N LEU A 442 -0.25 -23.82 6.30
CA LEU A 442 -1.10 -23.56 7.45
C LEU A 442 -2.57 -23.86 7.20
N VAL A 443 -3.09 -23.53 6.02
CA VAL A 443 -4.48 -23.86 5.64
C VAL A 443 -4.67 -25.37 5.57
N ARG A 444 -3.75 -26.10 4.93
CA ARG A 444 -3.82 -27.57 4.85
C ARG A 444 -3.71 -28.23 6.23
N GLU A 445 -2.85 -27.72 7.10
CA GLU A 445 -2.72 -28.17 8.49
C GLU A 445 -4.04 -27.98 9.25
N GLN A 446 -4.69 -26.81 9.12
CA GLN A 446 -5.98 -26.59 9.76
C GLN A 446 -7.06 -27.53 9.23
N VAL A 447 -7.18 -27.67 7.90
CA VAL A 447 -8.14 -28.59 7.25
C VAL A 447 -7.93 -30.04 7.69
N ALA A 448 -6.67 -30.48 7.80
CA ALA A 448 -6.33 -31.82 8.27
C ALA A 448 -6.67 -32.03 9.76
N ALA A 449 -6.59 -30.97 10.57
CA ALA A 449 -6.95 -31.01 12.00
C ALA A 449 -8.47 -30.97 12.24
N GLY A 450 -9.26 -30.46 11.28
CA GLY A 450 -10.71 -30.41 11.35
C GLY A 450 -11.30 -29.27 10.51
N PRO A 451 -12.63 -29.05 10.60
CA PRO A 451 -13.27 -27.94 9.90
C PRO A 451 -12.70 -26.59 10.33
N VAL A 452 -12.37 -25.74 9.36
CA VAL A 452 -11.86 -24.38 9.57
C VAL A 452 -12.97 -23.51 10.12
N THR A 453 -12.67 -22.81 11.21
CA THR A 453 -13.57 -21.82 11.83
C THR A 453 -13.06 -20.41 11.54
N PRO A 454 -13.91 -19.36 11.64
CA PRO A 454 -13.45 -17.97 11.52
C PRO A 454 -12.29 -17.61 12.47
N ALA A 455 -12.32 -18.14 13.71
CA ALA A 455 -11.24 -17.96 14.68
C ALA A 455 -9.95 -18.73 14.32
N GLY A 456 -10.07 -19.87 13.63
CA GLY A 456 -8.92 -20.57 13.04
C GLY A 456 -8.30 -19.76 11.91
N ALA A 457 -9.14 -19.22 11.02
CA ALA A 457 -8.71 -18.42 9.88
C ALA A 457 -8.01 -17.12 10.32
N SER A 458 -8.47 -16.44 11.38
CA SER A 458 -7.81 -15.22 11.87
C SER A 458 -6.37 -15.46 12.32
N ARG A 459 -6.10 -16.60 12.95
CA ARG A 459 -4.78 -16.98 13.47
C ARG A 459 -3.73 -17.20 12.38
N LEU A 460 -4.14 -17.45 11.12
CA LEU A 460 -3.21 -17.60 10.00
C LEU A 460 -2.27 -16.39 9.89
N SER A 461 -2.81 -15.19 10.08
CA SER A 461 -2.07 -13.91 9.98
C SER A 461 -1.02 -13.66 11.06
N LEU A 462 -0.93 -14.54 12.07
CA LEU A 462 -0.03 -14.40 13.22
C LEU A 462 1.22 -15.29 13.12
N ASP A 463 1.35 -16.11 12.09
CA ASP A 463 2.49 -17.03 11.98
C ASP A 463 3.81 -16.27 11.74
N THR A 464 4.78 -16.54 12.61
CA THR A 464 6.09 -15.87 12.69
C THR A 464 7.22 -16.67 12.04
N LYS A 465 6.91 -17.76 11.33
CA LYS A 465 7.92 -18.61 10.69
C LYS A 465 8.56 -17.87 9.51
N LEU A 466 9.87 -17.66 9.59
CA LEU A 466 10.66 -16.96 8.60
C LEU A 466 11.21 -17.92 7.53
N GLY A 467 10.56 -17.99 6.37
CA GLY A 467 10.97 -18.89 5.29
C GLY A 467 12.38 -18.61 4.72
N ALA A 468 12.84 -17.36 4.80
CA ALA A 468 14.15 -16.96 4.28
C ALA A 468 15.34 -17.62 5.01
N VAL A 469 15.13 -18.18 6.21
CA VAL A 469 16.15 -18.96 6.91
C VAL A 469 16.58 -20.18 6.11
N GLU A 470 15.63 -20.85 5.43
CA GLU A 470 15.91 -22.05 4.64
C GLU A 470 16.85 -21.78 3.47
N VAL A 471 16.85 -20.54 2.93
CA VAL A 471 17.80 -20.13 1.88
C VAL A 471 19.23 -19.98 2.42
N ALA A 472 19.38 -19.53 3.66
CA ALA A 472 20.68 -19.33 4.29
C ALA A 472 21.28 -20.60 4.88
N ARG A 473 20.45 -21.57 5.31
CA ARG A 473 20.90 -22.80 6.01
C ARG A 473 22.05 -23.53 5.33
N PRO A 474 22.03 -23.80 4.00
CA PRO A 474 23.15 -24.50 3.34
C PRO A 474 24.48 -23.76 3.45
N PHE A 475 24.47 -22.43 3.39
CA PHE A 475 25.66 -21.59 3.51
C PHE A 475 26.15 -21.54 4.95
N LEU A 476 25.24 -21.39 5.91
CA LEU A 476 25.57 -21.47 7.35
C LEU A 476 26.14 -22.85 7.73
N ALA A 477 25.64 -23.94 7.14
CA ALA A 477 26.10 -25.29 7.45
C ALA A 477 27.56 -25.53 7.04
N ARG A 478 27.99 -24.96 5.90
CA ARG A 478 29.35 -25.15 5.36
C ARG A 478 30.34 -24.06 5.74
N ALA A 479 29.88 -22.94 6.28
CA ALA A 479 30.73 -21.83 6.73
C ALA A 479 31.80 -22.31 7.73
N GLN A 480 33.06 -21.97 7.45
CA GLN A 480 34.20 -22.31 8.31
C GLN A 480 34.52 -21.10 9.20
N VAL A 481 34.14 -21.18 10.48
CA VAL A 481 34.33 -20.14 11.51
C VAL A 481 34.80 -20.76 12.83
N ALA A 482 35.31 -19.95 13.74
CA ALA A 482 35.80 -20.39 15.04
C ALA A 482 35.16 -19.60 16.20
N ASP A 483 35.38 -20.06 17.43
CA ASP A 483 35.05 -19.35 18.68
C ASP A 483 33.59 -18.85 18.74
N ALA A 484 33.38 -17.57 19.05
CA ALA A 484 32.05 -16.98 19.19
C ALA A 484 31.22 -17.06 17.90
N ALA A 485 31.86 -17.00 16.73
CA ALA A 485 31.17 -17.13 15.44
C ALA A 485 30.66 -18.55 15.20
N GLU A 486 31.39 -19.57 15.64
CA GLU A 486 30.93 -20.96 15.59
C GLU A 486 29.75 -21.21 16.55
N VAL A 487 29.76 -20.58 17.73
CA VAL A 487 28.61 -20.62 18.66
C VAL A 487 27.37 -19.99 18.02
N LEU A 488 27.51 -18.81 17.40
CA LEU A 488 26.42 -18.14 16.68
C LEU A 488 25.92 -19.01 15.52
N ARG A 489 26.81 -19.57 14.71
CA ARG A 489 26.46 -20.42 13.56
C ARG A 489 25.60 -21.62 13.98
N ARG A 490 26.01 -22.37 15.01
CA ARG A 490 25.21 -23.50 15.54
C ARG A 490 23.86 -23.04 16.05
N ARG A 491 23.83 -21.95 16.81
CA ARG A 491 22.59 -21.36 17.32
C ARG A 491 21.61 -21.00 16.19
N LEU A 492 22.10 -20.45 15.08
CA LEU A 492 21.27 -20.14 13.91
C LEU A 492 20.80 -21.40 13.16
N LEU A 493 21.63 -22.45 13.11
CA LEU A 493 21.26 -23.74 12.52
C LEU A 493 20.22 -24.50 13.34
N ASP A 494 20.30 -24.45 14.67
CA ASP A 494 19.36 -25.10 15.58
C ASP A 494 18.04 -24.32 15.75
N TRP A 495 17.98 -23.08 15.26
CA TRP A 495 16.81 -22.23 15.38
C TRP A 495 15.64 -22.75 14.54
N ASP A 496 14.44 -22.71 15.13
CA ASP A 496 13.18 -23.06 14.50
C ASP A 496 12.65 -21.98 13.55
N ALA A 497 13.41 -20.91 13.29
CA ALA A 497 13.08 -19.81 12.41
C ALA A 497 11.81 -19.03 12.80
N ARG A 498 11.42 -19.00 14.09
CA ARG A 498 10.30 -18.17 14.56
C ARG A 498 10.73 -16.80 15.08
N CYS A 499 10.25 -15.75 14.40
CA CYS A 499 10.47 -14.34 14.75
C CYS A 499 9.51 -13.85 15.84
N ASP A 500 9.38 -14.60 16.93
CA ASP A 500 8.59 -14.18 18.08
C ASP A 500 9.27 -13.01 18.80
N ALA A 501 8.49 -12.07 19.34
CA ALA A 501 9.03 -10.90 20.02
C ALA A 501 10.01 -11.26 21.16
N GLY A 502 9.76 -12.36 21.87
CA GLY A 502 10.64 -12.83 22.95
C GLY A 502 11.90 -13.57 22.48
N SER A 503 12.07 -13.83 21.17
CA SER A 503 13.12 -14.69 20.64
C SER A 503 14.47 -13.97 20.59
N PRO A 504 15.48 -14.37 21.40
CA PRO A 504 16.81 -13.79 21.31
C PRO A 504 17.54 -14.30 20.05
N THR A 505 17.13 -15.45 19.51
CA THR A 505 17.77 -16.01 18.31
C THR A 505 17.30 -15.33 17.03
N ALA A 506 16.05 -14.84 16.98
CA ALA A 506 15.65 -13.94 15.90
C ALA A 506 16.43 -12.61 15.93
N GLY A 507 16.74 -12.08 17.12
CA GLY A 507 17.64 -10.93 17.27
C GLY A 507 19.05 -11.22 16.71
N ALA A 508 19.63 -12.37 17.07
CA ALA A 508 20.93 -12.80 16.54
C ALA A 508 20.92 -13.04 15.02
N TRP A 509 19.81 -13.56 14.48
CA TRP A 509 19.59 -13.69 13.04
C TRP A 509 19.56 -12.32 12.36
N ALA A 510 18.86 -11.34 12.93
CA ALA A 510 18.84 -9.99 12.41
C ALA A 510 20.25 -9.39 12.37
N ASP A 511 21.06 -9.54 13.42
CA ASP A 511 22.45 -9.06 13.44
C ASP A 511 23.30 -9.70 12.33
N TRP A 512 23.23 -11.03 12.17
CA TRP A 512 23.91 -11.71 11.08
C TRP A 512 23.46 -11.20 9.70
N ARG A 513 22.15 -11.03 9.50
CA ARG A 513 21.59 -10.52 8.25
C ARG A 513 22.02 -9.07 7.99
N HIS A 514 22.05 -8.22 9.01
CA HIS A 514 22.56 -6.84 8.90
C HIS A 514 24.03 -6.82 8.45
N GLU A 515 24.87 -7.64 9.07
CA GLU A 515 26.30 -7.73 8.71
C GLU A 515 26.51 -8.31 7.31
N LEU A 516 25.69 -9.29 6.89
CA LEU A 516 25.72 -9.83 5.53
C LEU A 516 25.34 -8.76 4.49
N VAL A 517 24.29 -7.99 4.76
CA VAL A 517 23.87 -6.89 3.87
C VAL A 517 24.94 -5.81 3.83
N ALA A 518 25.52 -5.43 4.97
CA ALA A 518 26.62 -4.47 5.02
C ALA A 518 27.84 -4.95 4.21
N TRP A 519 28.15 -6.26 4.25
CA TRP A 519 29.19 -6.86 3.42
C TRP A 519 28.86 -6.77 1.93
N PHE A 520 27.64 -7.12 1.49
CA PHE A 520 27.23 -6.97 0.09
C PHE A 520 27.33 -5.50 -0.37
N VAL A 521 26.82 -4.56 0.43
CA VAL A 521 26.86 -3.12 0.14
C VAL A 521 28.29 -2.62 -0.06
N ALA A 522 29.25 -3.13 0.72
CA ALA A 522 30.66 -2.80 0.63
C ALA A 522 31.42 -3.56 -0.48
N HIS A 523 30.81 -4.58 -1.10
CA HIS A 523 31.48 -5.41 -2.09
C HIS A 523 31.82 -4.60 -3.37
N PRO A 524 33.03 -4.73 -3.95
CA PRO A 524 33.43 -3.96 -5.13
C PRO A 524 32.46 -4.06 -6.32
N ALA A 525 31.84 -5.23 -6.51
CA ALA A 525 30.85 -5.44 -7.57
C ALA A 525 29.58 -4.58 -7.43
N LEU A 526 29.22 -4.11 -6.22
CA LEU A 526 28.06 -3.24 -5.99
C LEU A 526 28.46 -1.77 -5.76
N ALA A 527 29.76 -1.48 -5.62
CA ALA A 527 30.28 -0.13 -5.40
C ALA A 527 29.79 0.93 -6.42
N PRO A 528 29.62 0.62 -7.73
CA PRO A 528 29.07 1.59 -8.68
C PRO A 528 27.69 2.12 -8.30
N LEU A 529 26.85 1.34 -7.61
CA LEU A 529 25.52 1.77 -7.16
C LEU A 529 25.58 2.90 -6.11
N GLN A 530 26.70 3.05 -5.39
CA GLN A 530 26.89 4.09 -4.37
C GLN A 530 27.13 5.48 -4.94
N GLN A 531 27.37 5.59 -6.25
CA GLN A 531 27.56 6.90 -6.89
C GLN A 531 26.27 7.73 -6.75
N PRO A 532 26.36 9.05 -6.51
CA PRO A 532 25.19 9.92 -6.47
C PRO A 532 24.31 9.73 -7.73
N HIS A 533 22.99 9.80 -7.56
CA HIS A 533 22.05 9.78 -8.68
C HIS A 533 21.26 11.09 -8.73
N PRO A 534 20.79 11.52 -9.91
CA PRO A 534 20.17 12.83 -10.06
C PRO A 534 18.66 12.84 -9.72
N HIS A 535 18.07 11.70 -9.32
CA HIS A 535 16.64 11.64 -8.98
C HIS A 535 16.31 12.34 -7.64
N ALA A 536 15.13 12.94 -7.60
CA ALA A 536 14.59 13.66 -6.43
C ALA A 536 14.58 12.80 -5.16
N ALA A 537 14.77 13.45 -4.00
CA ALA A 537 14.76 12.81 -2.68
C ALA A 537 13.45 12.04 -2.38
N LEU A 538 12.34 12.46 -2.99
CA LEU A 538 11.05 11.76 -2.93
C LEU A 538 11.17 10.27 -3.31
N PHE A 539 12.02 9.94 -4.28
CA PHE A 539 12.22 8.56 -4.73
C PHE A 539 13.23 7.78 -3.87
N GLY A 540 13.81 8.40 -2.83
CA GLY A 540 14.77 7.80 -1.91
C GLY A 540 14.37 6.41 -1.39
N PRO A 541 13.12 6.16 -0.96
CA PRO A 541 12.69 4.84 -0.50
C PRO A 541 12.87 3.70 -1.51
N TRP A 542 12.89 3.99 -2.82
CA TRP A 542 13.11 3.01 -3.89
C TRP A 542 14.55 2.95 -4.38
N LEU A 543 15.35 3.99 -4.10
CA LEU A 543 16.72 4.14 -4.60
C LEU A 543 17.79 3.94 -3.52
N HIS A 544 17.39 3.80 -2.25
CA HIS A 544 18.31 3.59 -1.13
C HIS A 544 19.03 2.24 -1.24
N VAL A 545 20.31 2.27 -1.63
CA VAL A 545 21.10 1.06 -1.95
C VAL A 545 21.12 0.04 -0.81
N PRO A 546 21.43 0.40 0.46
CA PRO A 546 21.41 -0.59 1.54
C PRO A 546 20.05 -1.27 1.70
N ALA A 547 18.94 -0.54 1.55
CA ALA A 547 17.60 -1.13 1.64
C ALA A 547 17.31 -2.06 0.46
N ARG A 548 17.67 -1.67 -0.77
CA ARG A 548 17.46 -2.51 -1.97
C ARG A 548 18.32 -3.77 -1.95
N VAL A 549 19.58 -3.67 -1.52
CA VAL A 549 20.45 -4.83 -1.28
C VAL A 549 19.89 -5.69 -0.14
N GLY A 550 19.40 -5.06 0.92
CA GLY A 550 18.75 -5.70 2.06
C GLY A 550 17.47 -6.46 1.70
N LEU A 551 16.71 -6.02 0.70
CA LEU A 551 15.57 -6.77 0.17
C LEU A 551 16.04 -7.91 -0.75
N ALA A 552 17.12 -7.71 -1.50
CA ALA A 552 17.63 -8.64 -2.51
C ALA A 552 18.64 -9.67 -2.00
N TRP A 553 18.98 -9.67 -0.70
CA TRP A 553 20.08 -10.44 -0.14
C TRP A 553 20.00 -11.95 -0.44
N GLU A 554 18.81 -12.54 -0.47
CA GLU A 554 18.62 -13.97 -0.80
C GLU A 554 19.06 -14.29 -2.23
N ARG A 555 18.78 -13.38 -3.18
CA ARG A 555 19.20 -13.52 -4.58
C ARG A 555 20.69 -13.27 -4.73
N LEU A 556 21.25 -12.31 -3.99
CA LEU A 556 22.70 -12.08 -3.97
C LEU A 556 23.44 -13.28 -3.37
N LEU A 557 22.91 -13.89 -2.32
CA LEU A 557 23.50 -15.08 -1.70
C LEU A 557 23.48 -16.29 -2.64
N THR A 558 22.38 -16.50 -3.37
CA THR A 558 22.20 -17.70 -4.21
C THR A 558 22.70 -17.54 -5.64
N ARG A 559 22.71 -16.31 -6.17
CA ARG A 559 23.01 -16.02 -7.59
C ARG A 559 24.05 -14.92 -7.78
N GLY A 560 24.62 -14.35 -6.72
CA GLY A 560 25.59 -13.25 -6.80
C GLY A 560 26.90 -13.60 -7.51
N ALA A 561 27.20 -14.89 -7.70
CA ALA A 561 28.37 -15.35 -8.45
C ALA A 561 28.43 -14.80 -9.89
N VAL A 562 27.29 -14.43 -10.49
CA VAL A 562 27.25 -13.76 -11.81
C VAL A 562 27.92 -12.38 -11.80
N LEU A 563 28.02 -11.75 -10.63
CA LEU A 563 28.76 -10.50 -10.40
C LEU A 563 30.14 -10.74 -9.76
N GLY A 564 30.61 -11.99 -9.70
CA GLY A 564 31.86 -12.36 -9.05
C GLY A 564 31.83 -12.26 -7.52
N ILE A 565 30.63 -12.27 -6.91
CA ILE A 565 30.48 -12.26 -5.45
C ILE A 565 30.63 -13.69 -4.92
N ASP A 566 31.53 -13.89 -3.95
CA ASP A 566 31.64 -15.14 -3.20
C ASP A 566 30.72 -15.13 -1.97
N PRO A 567 29.57 -15.83 -2.01
CA PRO A 567 28.63 -15.84 -0.89
C PRO A 567 29.19 -16.52 0.37
N ASP A 568 30.14 -17.45 0.25
CA ASP A 568 30.69 -18.17 1.41
C ASP A 568 31.62 -17.27 2.22
N GLU A 569 32.39 -16.42 1.54
CA GLU A 569 33.17 -15.37 2.21
C GLU A 569 32.24 -14.41 2.97
N GLY A 570 31.17 -13.93 2.31
CA GLY A 570 30.22 -13.00 2.93
C GLY A 570 29.55 -13.58 4.17
N VAL A 571 29.11 -14.83 4.12
CA VAL A 571 28.49 -15.53 5.26
C VAL A 571 29.48 -15.68 6.42
N ARG A 572 30.73 -16.06 6.14
CA ARG A 572 31.79 -16.20 7.15
C ARG A 572 32.07 -14.85 7.83
N VAL A 573 32.29 -13.79 7.05
CA VAL A 573 32.57 -12.44 7.58
C VAL A 573 31.38 -11.91 8.39
N ALA A 574 30.16 -12.13 7.92
CA ALA A 574 28.96 -11.70 8.63
C ALA A 574 28.80 -12.40 9.98
N LEU A 575 29.08 -13.71 10.06
CA LEU A 575 29.08 -14.47 11.32
C LEU A 575 30.11 -13.93 12.31
N GLU A 576 31.33 -13.66 11.85
CA GLU A 576 32.41 -13.11 12.69
C GLU A 576 32.05 -11.73 13.25
N ARG A 577 31.52 -10.84 12.41
CA ARG A 577 31.12 -9.49 12.82
C ARG A 577 29.92 -9.50 13.76
N ALA A 578 28.89 -10.28 13.44
CA ALA A 578 27.69 -10.38 14.27
C ALA A 578 28.03 -10.98 15.65
N ALA A 579 28.90 -12.00 15.70
CA ALA A 579 29.37 -12.56 16.97
C ALA A 579 30.18 -11.57 17.80
N ALA A 580 30.98 -10.70 17.17
CA ALA A 580 31.75 -9.67 17.86
C ALA A 580 30.89 -8.56 18.48
N ARG A 581 29.69 -8.28 17.93
CA ARG A 581 28.74 -7.31 18.51
C ARG A 581 28.19 -7.75 19.86
N ALA A 582 28.02 -9.06 20.05
CA ALA A 582 27.49 -9.68 21.28
C ALA A 582 26.16 -9.06 21.79
N ASP A 583 25.30 -8.58 20.89
CA ASP A 583 23.96 -8.09 21.26
C ASP A 583 23.06 -9.27 21.63
N ALA A 584 22.59 -9.29 22.87
CA ALA A 584 21.76 -10.38 23.40
C ALA A 584 20.27 -10.01 23.48
N ARG A 585 19.88 -8.82 23.03
CA ARG A 585 18.50 -8.35 23.13
C ARG A 585 17.54 -9.24 22.31
N PRO A 586 16.41 -9.66 22.90
CA PRO A 586 15.30 -10.29 22.19
C PRO A 586 14.79 -9.46 21.01
N TRP A 587 14.14 -10.13 20.05
CA TRP A 587 13.64 -9.50 18.84
C TRP A 587 12.77 -8.25 19.09
N GLY A 588 11.79 -8.35 19.98
CA GLY A 588 10.84 -7.27 20.29
C GLY A 588 11.44 -6.08 21.04
N GLU A 589 12.65 -6.19 21.61
CA GLU A 589 13.33 -5.03 22.20
C GLU A 589 13.91 -4.08 21.14
N ARG A 590 14.06 -4.57 19.90
CA ARG A 590 14.63 -3.84 18.75
C ARG A 590 13.62 -3.70 17.59
N HIS A 591 12.79 -4.71 17.37
CA HIS A 591 11.68 -4.69 16.44
C HIS A 591 10.43 -4.13 17.11
N ARG A 592 10.28 -2.81 17.00
CA ARG A 592 9.19 -2.06 17.63
C ARG A 592 8.39 -1.29 16.60
N LEU A 593 7.10 -1.11 16.89
CA LEU A 593 6.17 -0.36 16.05
C LEU A 593 6.59 1.11 15.97
N ALA A 594 6.89 1.59 14.76
CA ALA A 594 7.30 2.95 14.48
C ALA A 594 6.31 3.63 13.53
N ALA A 595 5.07 3.82 13.99
CA ALA A 595 4.01 4.37 13.16
C ALA A 595 4.26 5.83 12.76
N ASP A 596 3.81 6.17 11.55
CA ASP A 596 3.91 7.51 10.98
C ASP A 596 2.63 8.32 11.24
N HIS A 597 2.76 9.57 11.67
CA HIS A 597 1.60 10.44 11.95
C HIS A 597 1.44 11.57 10.91
N GLY A 598 2.36 11.69 9.95
CA GLY A 598 2.45 12.85 9.05
C GLY A 598 3.09 14.10 9.67
N LEU A 599 3.09 14.24 11.00
CA LEU A 599 3.89 15.26 11.73
C LEU A 599 5.23 14.70 12.25
N GLY A 600 5.51 13.43 12.00
CA GLY A 600 6.66 12.70 12.50
C GLY A 600 6.26 11.31 13.02
N ARG A 601 7.11 10.72 13.87
CA ARG A 601 6.79 9.45 14.53
C ARG A 601 5.75 9.65 15.61
N SER A 602 4.75 8.78 15.66
CA SER A 602 3.73 8.80 16.71
C SER A 602 4.33 8.51 18.08
N THR A 603 3.81 9.15 19.11
CA THR A 603 4.12 8.87 20.51
C THR A 603 3.14 7.84 21.07
N GLY A 604 3.55 7.06 22.07
CA GLY A 604 2.66 6.11 22.75
C GLY A 604 2.33 4.81 22.00
N THR A 605 2.81 4.65 20.76
CA THR A 605 2.61 3.43 19.95
C THR A 605 3.86 2.55 19.87
N ASP A 606 4.93 2.90 20.59
CA ASP A 606 6.19 2.16 20.59
C ASP A 606 6.05 0.86 21.39
N VAL A 607 5.60 -0.20 20.74
CA VAL A 607 5.35 -1.53 21.33
C VAL A 607 6.19 -2.61 20.64
N PRO A 608 6.61 -3.67 21.35
CA PRO A 608 7.34 -4.78 20.76
C PRO A 608 6.47 -5.52 19.75
N LEU A 609 7.07 -5.95 18.64
CA LEU A 609 6.40 -6.73 17.60
C LEU A 609 7.08 -8.08 17.39
N ALA A 610 6.27 -9.05 16.95
CA ALA A 610 6.73 -10.30 16.36
C ALA A 610 6.55 -10.23 14.83
N GLY A 611 7.20 -11.13 14.10
CA GLY A 611 7.19 -11.15 12.63
C GLY A 611 8.44 -10.54 11.99
N ASP A 612 8.51 -10.62 10.67
CA ASP A 612 9.54 -10.03 9.79
C ASP A 612 8.95 -9.95 8.36
N ALA A 613 9.61 -9.28 7.42
CA ALA A 613 9.09 -9.04 6.06
C ALA A 613 8.69 -10.31 5.29
N ASN A 614 9.36 -11.44 5.54
CA ASN A 614 9.12 -12.73 4.88
C ASN A 614 8.31 -13.73 5.72
N CYS A 615 7.81 -13.32 6.90
CA CYS A 615 6.84 -14.09 7.69
C CYS A 615 5.41 -13.82 7.19
N VAL A 616 4.46 -14.70 7.53
CA VAL A 616 3.04 -14.42 7.27
C VAL A 616 2.61 -13.16 8.03
N LEU A 617 2.99 -13.05 9.31
CA LEU A 617 2.96 -11.80 10.06
C LEU A 617 4.05 -10.85 9.54
N ALA A 618 3.73 -10.12 8.47
CA ALA A 618 4.70 -9.36 7.68
C ALA A 618 5.04 -7.98 8.29
N THR A 619 5.40 -7.93 9.58
CA THR A 619 5.95 -6.71 10.22
C THR A 619 7.35 -6.45 9.67
N SER A 620 7.41 -5.61 8.65
CA SER A 620 8.56 -5.52 7.77
C SER A 620 9.69 -4.71 8.41
N THR A 621 10.91 -5.19 8.20
CA THR A 621 12.16 -4.53 8.57
C THR A 621 12.89 -4.09 7.31
N ALA A 622 13.95 -3.29 7.46
CA ALA A 622 14.86 -2.98 6.36
C ALA A 622 16.24 -3.56 6.69
N PRO A 623 16.54 -4.80 6.26
CA PRO A 623 17.84 -5.42 6.49
C PRO A 623 18.98 -4.51 6.01
N GLY A 624 20.05 -4.41 6.81
CA GLY A 624 21.15 -3.45 6.60
C GLY A 624 20.86 -2.00 6.99
N VAL A 625 19.62 -1.64 7.36
CA VAL A 625 19.23 -0.27 7.75
C VAL A 625 18.75 -0.21 9.20
N GLY A 626 17.75 -1.01 9.57
CA GLY A 626 17.24 -1.04 10.93
C GLY A 626 16.08 -2.03 11.14
N ASP A 627 15.76 -2.25 12.41
CA ASP A 627 14.80 -3.26 12.85
C ASP A 627 13.40 -2.70 13.14
N SER A 628 13.20 -1.38 13.19
CA SER A 628 11.87 -0.82 13.49
C SER A 628 10.83 -1.18 12.43
N ALA A 629 9.62 -1.55 12.85
CA ALA A 629 8.53 -1.87 11.94
C ALA A 629 7.78 -0.59 11.57
N VAL A 630 8.00 -0.11 10.34
CA VAL A 630 7.25 1.00 9.75
C VAL A 630 6.14 0.51 8.82
N LYS A 631 6.20 -0.76 8.41
CA LYS A 631 5.26 -1.43 7.51
C LYS A 631 4.78 -2.74 8.14
N GLY A 632 3.51 -3.05 7.98
CA GLY A 632 2.90 -4.31 8.45
C GLY A 632 1.39 -4.31 8.26
N PRO A 633 0.66 -5.24 8.90
CA PRO A 633 -0.80 -5.33 8.83
C PRO A 633 -1.48 -4.03 9.25
N VAL A 634 -2.11 -3.33 8.30
CA VAL A 634 -2.91 -2.11 8.57
C VAL A 634 -4.39 -2.40 8.80
N ALA A 635 -4.79 -3.65 8.62
CA ALA A 635 -6.03 -4.23 9.12
C ALA A 635 -5.86 -5.77 9.17
N ARG A 636 -6.75 -6.45 9.88
CA ARG A 636 -7.03 -7.88 9.69
C ARG A 636 -8.53 -8.07 9.63
N TYR A 637 -9.00 -9.06 8.87
CA TYR A 637 -10.41 -9.38 8.78
C TYR A 637 -10.65 -10.86 8.53
N VAL A 638 -11.84 -11.31 8.91
CA VAL A 638 -12.42 -12.61 8.54
C VAL A 638 -13.89 -12.39 8.19
N TRP A 639 -14.26 -12.79 6.98
CA TRP A 639 -15.62 -12.81 6.45
C TRP A 639 -16.14 -14.24 6.42
N ASP A 640 -17.15 -14.53 7.24
CA ASP A 640 -17.87 -15.80 7.25
C ASP A 640 -19.18 -15.65 6.48
N LEU A 641 -19.32 -16.37 5.36
CA LEU A 641 -20.50 -16.28 4.51
C LEU A 641 -21.73 -16.96 5.11
N ALA A 642 -21.57 -17.83 6.10
CA ALA A 642 -22.72 -18.46 6.76
C ALA A 642 -23.41 -17.56 7.77
N ASP A 643 -22.63 -16.81 8.55
CA ASP A 643 -23.14 -15.89 9.54
C ASP A 643 -22.21 -14.69 9.65
N ARG A 644 -22.70 -13.54 9.15
CA ARG A 644 -21.98 -12.27 9.20
C ARG A 644 -21.64 -11.84 10.63
N GLY A 645 -22.37 -12.30 11.66
CA GLY A 645 -22.06 -12.04 13.07
C GLY A 645 -20.85 -12.82 13.61
N ARG A 646 -20.41 -13.87 12.91
CA ARG A 646 -19.16 -14.61 13.20
C ARG A 646 -17.94 -14.00 12.48
N SER A 647 -18.17 -12.99 11.64
CA SER A 647 -17.11 -12.20 11.02
C SER A 647 -16.46 -11.26 12.04
N GLY A 648 -15.26 -10.81 11.74
CA GLY A 648 -14.54 -9.86 12.58
C GLY A 648 -13.45 -9.12 11.84
N TRP A 649 -12.98 -8.04 12.43
CA TRP A 649 -11.94 -7.17 11.88
C TRP A 649 -11.17 -6.46 12.97
N VAL A 650 -9.98 -5.94 12.67
CA VAL A 650 -9.23 -5.10 13.61
C VAL A 650 -8.29 -4.18 12.84
N VAL A 651 -8.12 -2.95 13.32
CA VAL A 651 -7.10 -2.01 12.82
C VAL A 651 -6.02 -1.79 13.90
N PRO A 652 -4.81 -1.33 13.55
CA PRO A 652 -3.71 -1.18 14.52
C PRO A 652 -4.00 -0.28 15.72
N PHE A 653 -4.93 0.66 15.60
CA PHE A 653 -5.14 1.73 16.57
C PHE A 653 -6.58 1.76 17.06
N GLY A 654 -7.46 2.45 16.36
CA GLY A 654 -8.87 2.54 16.69
C GLY A 654 -9.66 3.25 15.60
N SER A 655 -10.95 3.46 15.85
CA SER A 655 -11.87 4.08 14.89
C SER A 655 -11.66 5.59 14.78
N SER A 656 -11.22 6.25 15.85
CA SER A 656 -11.08 7.71 15.94
C SER A 656 -9.66 8.20 15.71
N GLY A 657 -9.52 9.27 14.93
CA GLY A 657 -8.27 10.02 14.79
C GLY A 657 -8.02 11.04 15.90
N ASP A 658 -8.99 11.31 16.78
CA ASP A 658 -8.84 12.24 17.90
C ASP A 658 -8.06 11.59 19.05
N PRO A 659 -6.87 12.12 19.44
CA PRO A 659 -6.07 11.60 20.55
C PRO A 659 -6.78 11.61 21.91
N GLY A 660 -7.81 12.44 22.09
CA GLY A 660 -8.65 12.49 23.29
C GLY A 660 -9.77 11.45 23.33
N SER A 661 -10.03 10.75 22.22
CA SER A 661 -11.08 9.74 22.14
C SER A 661 -10.66 8.44 22.84
N PRO A 662 -11.58 7.77 23.57
CA PRO A 662 -11.31 6.41 24.07
C PRO A 662 -11.05 5.43 22.92
N HIS A 663 -11.50 5.73 21.71
CA HIS A 663 -11.36 4.88 20.52
C HIS A 663 -10.16 5.27 19.63
N HIS A 664 -9.16 5.95 20.20
CA HIS A 664 -7.93 6.31 19.49
C HIS A 664 -6.97 5.11 19.35
N LEU A 665 -6.78 4.34 20.43
CA LEU A 665 -5.81 3.23 20.53
C LEU A 665 -6.40 1.95 21.15
N ASP A 666 -7.72 1.88 21.34
CA ASP A 666 -8.38 0.77 22.06
C ASP A 666 -8.34 -0.58 21.32
N GLN A 667 -8.04 -0.60 20.03
CA GLN A 667 -7.83 -1.82 19.25
C GLN A 667 -6.36 -2.27 19.21
N LEU A 668 -5.39 -1.44 19.62
CA LEU A 668 -3.95 -1.79 19.58
C LEU A 668 -3.64 -3.11 20.32
N PRO A 669 -4.16 -3.37 21.54
CA PRO A 669 -3.94 -4.66 22.21
C PRO A 669 -4.51 -5.85 21.45
N LEU A 670 -5.69 -5.70 20.84
CA LEU A 670 -6.35 -6.75 20.03
C LEU A 670 -5.55 -7.02 18.76
N TRP A 671 -5.08 -5.95 18.11
CA TRP A 671 -4.25 -6.06 16.92
C TRP A 671 -2.92 -6.75 17.21
N LEU A 672 -2.33 -6.56 18.39
CA LEU A 672 -1.11 -7.25 18.81
C LEU A 672 -1.35 -8.74 19.08
N SER A 673 -2.48 -9.12 19.69
CA SER A 673 -2.82 -10.53 19.95
C SER A 673 -3.45 -11.24 18.75
N GLY A 674 -3.87 -10.49 17.71
CA GLY A 674 -4.64 -10.96 16.57
C GLY A 674 -6.10 -11.30 16.88
N GLU A 675 -6.59 -10.81 18.02
CA GLU A 675 -8.02 -10.82 18.31
C GLU A 675 -8.75 -9.84 17.38
N LEU A 676 -9.93 -10.23 16.93
CA LEU A 676 -10.76 -9.42 16.05
C LEU A 676 -11.86 -8.75 16.87
N VAL A 677 -12.14 -7.48 16.56
CA VAL A 677 -13.39 -6.83 16.95
C VAL A 677 -14.53 -7.58 16.24
N PRO A 678 -15.53 -8.10 17.00
CA PRO A 678 -16.64 -8.83 16.42
C PRO A 678 -17.56 -7.88 15.64
N LEU A 679 -18.15 -8.38 14.57
CA LEU A 679 -19.05 -7.57 13.74
C LEU A 679 -20.46 -7.52 14.33
N VAL A 680 -20.91 -6.33 14.75
CA VAL A 680 -22.25 -6.15 15.33
C VAL A 680 -23.29 -5.99 14.21
N THR A 681 -24.09 -7.03 13.98
CA THR A 681 -25.14 -7.05 12.95
C THR A 681 -26.49 -6.51 13.45
N ASP A 682 -26.78 -6.69 14.74
CA ASP A 682 -28.00 -6.22 15.40
C ASP A 682 -27.90 -4.72 15.74
N TRP A 683 -28.85 -3.93 15.24
CA TRP A 683 -28.87 -2.49 15.45
C TRP A 683 -29.23 -2.10 16.89
N ASP A 684 -29.95 -2.95 17.62
CA ASP A 684 -30.37 -2.66 19.00
C ASP A 684 -29.23 -2.78 20.01
N ARG A 685 -28.12 -3.40 19.59
CA ARG A 685 -26.87 -3.47 20.36
C ARG A 685 -25.95 -2.26 20.14
N LEU A 686 -26.30 -1.38 19.21
CA LEU A 686 -25.53 -0.19 18.89
C LEU A 686 -26.08 1.02 19.65
N VAL A 687 -25.19 1.93 20.04
CA VAL A 687 -25.57 3.16 20.74
C VAL A 687 -25.68 4.33 19.75
N PRO A 688 -26.63 5.27 19.91
CA PRO A 688 -26.67 6.49 19.11
C PRO A 688 -25.34 7.24 19.18
N ASP A 689 -24.92 7.84 18.07
CA ASP A 689 -23.73 8.70 18.07
C ASP A 689 -23.89 9.85 19.09
N PRO A 690 -22.91 10.08 19.98
CA PRO A 690 -23.01 11.11 21.00
C PRO A 690 -22.87 12.53 20.43
N THR A 691 -22.43 12.67 19.18
CA THR A 691 -22.28 13.96 18.51
C THR A 691 -23.66 14.47 18.10
N PRO A 692 -24.10 15.66 18.56
CA PRO A 692 -25.42 16.18 18.22
C PRO A 692 -25.57 16.35 16.71
N GLU A 693 -26.72 15.95 16.16
CA GLU A 693 -27.07 16.26 14.78
C GLU A 693 -27.08 17.80 14.61
N PRO A 694 -26.53 18.34 13.52
CA PRO A 694 -26.66 19.76 13.24
C PRO A 694 -28.15 20.12 13.14
N GLU A 695 -28.57 21.20 13.81
CA GLU A 695 -29.93 21.73 13.67
C GLU A 695 -30.24 21.97 12.19
N GLU A 696 -31.37 21.47 11.69
CA GLU A 696 -31.81 21.75 10.32
C GLU A 696 -31.81 23.26 10.08
N PRO A 697 -31.25 23.77 8.96
CA PRO A 697 -31.40 25.16 8.60
C PRO A 697 -32.88 25.46 8.43
N ARG A 698 -33.43 26.30 9.32
CA ARG A 698 -34.83 26.72 9.36
C ARG A 698 -35.27 27.49 8.12
#